data_AF-A0A2E5XDZ9-F1
#
_entry.id   AF-A0A2E5XDZ9-F1
#
_cell.length_a   1.000
_cell.length_b   1.000
_cell.length_c   1.000
_cell.angle_alpha   90.00
_cell.angle_beta   90.00
_cell.angle_gamma   90.00
#
_symmetry.space_group_name_H-M   'P 1'
#
loop_
_entity.id
_entity.type
_entity.pdbx_description
1 polymer ?
#
loop_
_entity_poly.entity_id
_entity_poly.type
_entity_poly.pdbx_seq_one_letter_code
_entity_poly.pdbx_strand_id
1 'polypeptide(L)'
;MHRSFPLVLTLLSSLVSGHADPLVTSWQIGISGQYARIYGTDADEAAGNYATTWNRGQGVQELPTYAGVSEVAVTTTDVYVRATGLAGHIMGPWYGNEARTNLFGNWPSNRALLYRIPRNPGNPPTSKQATGLGRIGLFVDGVAMFDSRDAFSYDTSAGEDERPRSGAGINGDDVWNRDAYVNEGVTFDRGNAHQAGGTHHYHANPPGLRHLLGDSVDYDPDTNRYTENFNGHHSPILGWVRDGYPVYGPYGYSDPDDPASPVARMRSGYRARSITQRTRLPAHAARLQGFTPAGDTAEYVLPDGTGGTEDLRGPGVTPGAGSQYEIGHYIEDYEYLGDVGQVPGVEFDLDEHNGRFCVTPDFPEGTYAYFVSIEADGTPKFPYNIGPSYFGNPTASTATTIPAGAEIVFEGGPESRLSSGSISTGQQSGDVTVTWSVVEGGSYLVERSADLEDWQVIPALSEDRTLIARDPGALQENSRQFYRSRLIEVAPFDENGFDIDLTLGPSGGNNILLLILDDWGIDWSPLDSPGNARVPDMPNLQFLAANGLHFTNACAQATCSPTRATILTGRHPFRHGIGSPAGASLPETEFTLPEAFESAASGYALFSIGKWHLGGGVDGARSRGGWPSFAGAAANLTDYWAWDKIVDGTTTPVTDTYATTDQVDDALDFIRDQPGGTPWFCWVGFHAPHTPIHAPPPGLLPADTSPTASNRDRFEQMLEALDTEIGRLLQDVDLAQTNILLVGDNGTPNNLLQAPFSNGHGKGTLYEGGTRVTLVATGPDVPARGTNDNPVQVADLYPTILSLAGIDVSRVAPAGTIIDGRDLYPALAGGQVSGCTVSEAFGNGISSPGRAIREGDFKLLVLDDPADSLDIPSFELYNIVDDPDEQNELLSQAGGPDAGQEAAYQSLLAKNQALGGGFGEVPGVDRSVTLSFQLQSPNAQGQNVPPLINANNGNIVRPRAITVGGAAATWDESINGTGTAASRIDATGAPDRFWITFNFDPVAAGFDQAGREGPHPVTVTFPGAGGTTRVYSAVSSYNYTP
;
A
#
# COMPACT_ATOMS: atom_id res chain seq x y z
N MET A 1 -22.40 -19.03 -26.70
CA MET A 1 -21.85 -20.17 -25.96
C MET A 1 -20.95 -19.59 -24.89
N HIS A 2 -21.46 -19.35 -23.68
CA HIS A 2 -21.21 -20.18 -22.48
C HIS A 2 -19.70 -20.32 -22.19
N ARG A 3 -19.14 -19.59 -21.22
CA ARG A 3 -19.30 -19.64 -19.74
C ARG A 3 -18.09 -20.36 -19.10
N SER A 4 -17.39 -19.65 -18.21
CA SER A 4 -17.06 -20.05 -16.81
C SER A 4 -15.58 -20.00 -16.40
N PHE A 5 -15.34 -19.24 -15.32
CA PHE A 5 -14.30 -19.37 -14.28
C PHE A 5 -14.08 -20.82 -13.79
N PRO A 6 -12.89 -21.19 -13.23
CA PRO A 6 -12.71 -21.15 -11.76
C PRO A 6 -11.27 -20.96 -11.18
N LEU A 7 -11.26 -20.40 -9.95
CA LEU A 7 -10.52 -20.68 -8.70
C LEU A 7 -9.34 -21.72 -8.62
N VAL A 8 -8.35 -21.39 -7.74
CA VAL A 8 -7.46 -22.22 -6.86
C VAL A 8 -5.93 -22.31 -7.15
N LEU A 9 -5.13 -21.89 -6.14
CA LEU A 9 -3.81 -22.34 -5.59
C LEU A 9 -3.19 -23.64 -6.20
N THR A 10 -1.86 -23.91 -6.33
CA THR A 10 -0.79 -23.95 -5.30
C THR A 10 0.59 -24.39 -5.91
N LEU A 11 1.69 -23.84 -5.36
CA LEU A 11 3.11 -24.27 -5.15
C LEU A 11 3.79 -25.46 -5.90
N LEU A 12 5.14 -25.39 -6.01
CA LEU A 12 6.17 -26.30 -5.43
C LEU A 12 7.59 -25.78 -5.84
N SER A 13 8.67 -25.76 -5.04
CA SER A 13 8.93 -26.18 -3.65
C SER A 13 10.42 -26.02 -3.28
N SER A 14 10.69 -25.48 -2.10
CA SER A 14 11.61 -26.14 -1.15
C SER A 14 10.75 -26.65 0.02
N LEU A 15 10.80 -27.95 0.27
CA LEU A 15 9.89 -28.71 1.11
C LEU A 15 10.03 -28.39 2.62
N VAL A 16 9.12 -27.58 3.15
CA VAL A 16 8.46 -27.78 4.46
C VAL A 16 7.01 -27.29 4.27
N SER A 17 6.03 -28.12 4.58
CA SER A 17 4.60 -27.83 4.42
C SER A 17 4.18 -26.68 5.35
N GLY A 18 4.18 -25.44 4.86
CA GLY A 18 3.86 -24.25 5.66
C GLY A 18 2.36 -24.09 5.89
N HIS A 19 1.85 -24.61 7.01
CA HIS A 19 0.59 -24.14 7.59
C HIS A 19 0.77 -22.67 8.06
N ALA A 20 -0.29 -21.86 7.97
CA ALA A 20 -0.30 -20.51 8.53
C ALA A 20 -0.06 -20.58 10.05
N ASP A 21 0.83 -19.73 10.59
CA ASP A 21 1.13 -19.69 12.02
C ASP A 21 -0.07 -19.11 12.80
N PRO A 22 -0.82 -19.93 13.58
CA PRO A 22 -2.04 -19.47 14.24
C PRO A 22 -1.78 -18.32 15.22
N LEU A 23 -0.58 -18.25 15.82
CA LEU A 23 -0.20 -17.17 16.76
C LEU A 23 -0.10 -15.82 16.06
N VAL A 24 0.11 -15.80 14.74
CA VAL A 24 0.14 -14.60 13.94
C VAL A 24 -1.25 -14.27 13.39
N THR A 25 -2.02 -15.28 12.98
CA THR A 25 -3.27 -15.06 12.23
C THR A 25 -4.53 -15.03 13.08
N SER A 26 -4.51 -15.42 14.36
CA SER A 26 -5.72 -15.51 15.20
C SER A 26 -6.22 -14.18 15.76
N TRP A 27 -5.44 -13.09 15.66
CA TRP A 27 -5.77 -11.80 16.27
C TRP A 27 -7.02 -11.18 15.66
N GLN A 28 -7.92 -10.66 16.51
CA GLN A 28 -9.14 -10.01 16.07
C GLN A 28 -8.86 -8.57 15.63
N ILE A 29 -8.54 -8.42 14.35
CA ILE A 29 -8.16 -7.16 13.73
C ILE A 29 -9.34 -6.38 13.15
N GLY A 30 -10.50 -7.02 12.96
CA GLY A 30 -11.65 -6.40 12.29
C GLY A 30 -12.24 -5.19 13.03
N ILE A 31 -12.01 -5.10 14.34
CA ILE A 31 -12.50 -4.02 15.21
C ILE A 31 -11.50 -2.89 15.42
N SER A 32 -10.27 -3.03 14.89
CA SER A 32 -9.15 -2.15 15.23
C SER A 32 -9.39 -0.68 14.92
N GLY A 33 -10.12 -0.36 13.84
CA GLY A 33 -10.44 1.02 13.46
C GLY A 33 -11.63 1.65 14.20
N GLN A 34 -12.14 1.06 15.29
CA GLN A 34 -13.31 1.57 16.04
C GLN A 34 -12.93 2.09 17.42
N TYR A 35 -13.61 3.13 17.90
CA TYR A 35 -13.45 3.58 19.27
C TYR A 35 -14.03 2.59 20.28
N ALA A 36 -13.36 2.46 21.42
CA ALA A 36 -13.91 1.79 22.59
C ALA A 36 -15.17 2.50 23.09
N ARG A 37 -16.18 1.73 23.49
CA ARG A 37 -17.49 2.22 23.90
C ARG A 37 -17.89 1.65 25.25
N ILE A 38 -18.62 2.44 26.04
CA ILE A 38 -19.16 1.99 27.32
C ILE A 38 -20.63 2.37 27.50
N TYR A 39 -21.37 1.57 28.26
CA TYR A 39 -22.61 2.00 28.90
C TYR A 39 -22.32 2.46 30.33
N GLY A 40 -22.75 3.66 30.68
CA GLY A 40 -22.53 4.22 32.02
C GLY A 40 -23.50 3.67 33.07
N THR A 41 -24.73 3.37 32.67
CA THR A 41 -25.82 2.90 33.52
C THR A 41 -26.76 1.95 32.77
N ASP A 42 -27.63 1.24 33.49
CA ASP A 42 -28.70 0.43 32.89
C ASP A 42 -29.68 1.28 32.05
N ALA A 43 -29.86 2.56 32.39
CA ALA A 43 -30.69 3.46 31.60
C ALA A 43 -30.02 3.83 30.27
N ASP A 44 -28.69 3.96 30.26
CA ASP A 44 -27.90 4.18 29.06
C ASP A 44 -27.91 2.93 28.16
N GLU A 45 -27.73 1.74 28.76
CA GLU A 45 -27.84 0.44 28.09
C GLU A 45 -29.21 0.29 27.42
N ALA A 46 -30.31 0.49 28.18
CA ALA A 46 -31.67 0.36 27.66
C ALA A 46 -32.04 1.39 26.58
N ALA A 47 -31.37 2.54 26.56
CA ALA A 47 -31.57 3.58 25.55
C ALA A 47 -30.62 3.45 24.34
N GLY A 48 -29.63 2.54 24.39
CA GLY A 48 -28.56 2.45 23.40
C GLY A 48 -27.56 3.62 23.45
N ASN A 49 -27.52 4.37 24.54
CA ASN A 49 -26.68 5.57 24.70
C ASN A 49 -25.27 5.20 25.20
N TYR A 50 -24.38 4.77 24.32
CA TYR A 50 -22.98 4.53 24.69
C TYR A 50 -22.14 5.82 24.67
N ALA A 51 -21.01 5.79 25.38
CA ALA A 51 -20.01 6.86 25.38
C ALA A 51 -18.64 6.35 24.89
N THR A 52 -17.91 7.19 24.17
CA THR A 52 -16.51 6.95 23.73
C THR A 52 -15.48 7.67 24.59
N THR A 53 -15.94 8.48 25.54
CA THR A 53 -15.15 9.16 26.57
C THR A 53 -15.86 9.00 27.91
N TRP A 54 -15.12 8.90 29.01
CA TRP A 54 -15.72 8.63 30.31
C TRP A 54 -14.87 9.03 31.50
N ASN A 55 -15.54 9.30 32.63
CA ASN A 55 -14.89 9.48 33.92
C ASN A 55 -14.52 8.12 34.51
N ARG A 56 -13.35 8.01 35.11
CA ARG A 56 -12.80 6.77 35.65
C ARG A 56 -12.72 6.75 37.17
N GLY A 57 -13.33 7.72 37.85
CA GLY A 57 -13.19 7.93 39.29
C GLY A 57 -11.82 8.50 39.67
N GLN A 58 -10.74 7.84 39.23
CA GLN A 58 -9.34 8.27 39.34
C GLN A 58 -8.84 8.86 38.00
N GLY A 59 -9.54 9.86 37.46
CA GLY A 59 -9.18 10.54 36.21
C GLY A 59 -10.26 10.42 35.12
N VAL A 60 -9.92 10.80 33.89
CA VAL A 60 -10.87 10.83 32.76
C VAL A 60 -10.20 10.24 31.52
N GLN A 61 -10.95 9.49 30.72
CA GLN A 61 -10.63 9.20 29.32
C GLN A 61 -11.18 10.37 28.49
N GLU A 62 -10.37 11.42 28.33
CA GLU A 62 -10.83 12.71 27.77
C GLU A 62 -11.03 12.66 26.25
N LEU A 63 -10.23 11.85 25.57
CA LEU A 63 -10.30 11.61 24.13
C LEU A 63 -10.73 10.17 23.85
N PRO A 64 -11.46 9.91 22.75
CA PRO A 64 -11.74 8.56 22.28
C PRO A 64 -10.44 7.76 22.08
N THR A 65 -10.48 6.44 22.18
CA THR A 65 -9.33 5.58 21.90
C THR A 65 -9.80 4.34 21.16
N TYR A 66 -8.97 3.78 20.28
CA TYR A 66 -9.37 2.61 19.51
C TYR A 66 -9.44 1.35 20.37
N ALA A 67 -10.41 0.49 20.10
CA ALA A 67 -10.56 -0.81 20.75
C ALA A 67 -9.70 -1.86 20.05
N GLY A 68 -9.34 -2.89 20.80
CA GLY A 68 -8.72 -4.08 20.20
C GLY A 68 -7.21 -3.99 20.00
N VAL A 69 -6.74 -4.87 19.11
CA VAL A 69 -5.35 -4.94 18.65
C VAL A 69 -5.10 -3.86 17.61
N SER A 70 -4.05 -3.07 17.77
CA SER A 70 -3.65 -2.00 16.83
C SER A 70 -2.41 -2.35 16.01
N GLU A 71 -1.61 -3.33 16.42
CA GLU A 71 -0.43 -3.73 15.67
C GLU A 71 -0.09 -5.19 16.00
N VAL A 72 0.33 -5.95 14.99
CA VAL A 72 0.97 -7.26 15.17
C VAL A 72 2.29 -7.23 14.42
N ALA A 73 3.39 -7.45 15.14
CA ALA A 73 4.73 -7.55 14.59
C ALA A 73 5.37 -8.89 14.94
N VAL A 74 6.20 -9.42 14.06
CA VAL A 74 6.76 -10.76 14.19
C VAL A 74 8.27 -10.75 14.01
N THR A 75 8.94 -11.60 14.78
CA THR A 75 10.31 -12.01 14.52
C THR A 75 10.33 -13.51 14.24
N THR A 76 11.54 -14.04 14.01
CA THR A 76 11.72 -15.49 13.89
C THR A 76 11.36 -16.24 15.18
N THR A 77 11.38 -15.58 16.34
CA THR A 77 11.19 -16.21 17.66
C THR A 77 9.94 -15.75 18.38
N ASP A 78 9.38 -14.60 18.04
CA ASP A 78 8.40 -13.90 18.87
C ASP A 78 7.30 -13.22 18.04
N VAL A 79 6.14 -13.08 18.65
CA VAL A 79 5.04 -12.22 18.19
C VAL A 79 4.86 -11.10 19.20
N TYR A 80 4.78 -9.88 18.72
CA TYR A 80 4.54 -8.66 19.46
C TYR A 80 3.16 -8.12 19.09
N VAL A 81 2.33 -7.86 20.10
CA VAL A 81 0.95 -7.41 19.92
C VAL A 81 0.76 -6.13 20.68
N ARG A 82 0.36 -5.09 19.94
CA ARG A 82 -0.02 -3.79 20.50
C ARG A 82 -1.54 -3.72 20.62
N ALA A 83 -2.02 -3.25 21.77
CA ALA A 83 -3.45 -3.11 22.02
C ALA A 83 -3.70 -2.03 23.08
N THR A 84 -4.91 -1.47 23.11
CA THR A 84 -5.31 -0.57 24.20
C THR A 84 -5.71 -1.33 25.47
N GLY A 85 -5.99 -2.63 25.35
CA GLY A 85 -6.53 -3.45 26.43
C GLY A 85 -8.04 -3.27 26.65
N LEU A 86 -8.72 -2.58 25.73
CA LEU A 86 -10.16 -2.36 25.75
C LEU A 86 -10.84 -3.23 24.70
N ALA A 87 -12.02 -3.75 25.03
CA ALA A 87 -12.74 -4.67 24.17
C ALA A 87 -13.48 -3.94 23.03
N GLY A 88 -13.72 -4.65 21.93
CA GLY A 88 -14.51 -4.14 20.80
C GLY A 88 -16.03 -4.20 20.98
N HIS A 89 -16.51 -4.97 21.95
CA HIS A 89 -17.92 -4.93 22.34
C HIS A 89 -18.18 -3.73 23.27
N ILE A 90 -19.43 -3.29 23.40
CA ILE A 90 -19.76 -2.18 24.31
C ILE A 90 -19.61 -2.68 25.75
N MET A 91 -18.66 -2.10 26.48
CA MET A 91 -18.30 -2.52 27.83
C MET A 91 -19.27 -1.92 28.87
N GLY A 92 -19.35 -2.53 30.05
CA GLY A 92 -20.21 -2.06 31.13
C GLY A 92 -21.71 -2.29 30.86
N PRO A 93 -22.60 -1.71 31.70
CA PRO A 93 -22.29 -0.94 32.90
C PRO A 93 -21.88 -1.83 34.08
N TRP A 94 -21.07 -1.29 35.00
CA TRP A 94 -20.55 -2.02 36.18
C TRP A 94 -21.13 -1.49 37.49
N TYR A 95 -21.49 -2.40 38.38
CA TYR A 95 -22.10 -2.10 39.68
C TYR A 95 -21.38 -2.81 40.83
N GLY A 96 -21.37 -2.19 42.00
CA GLY A 96 -20.81 -2.78 43.22
C GLY A 96 -21.80 -3.60 44.04
N ASN A 97 -23.04 -3.79 43.57
CA ASN A 97 -24.08 -4.52 44.29
C ASN A 97 -25.16 -5.13 43.36
N GLU A 98 -25.80 -6.21 43.81
CA GLU A 98 -26.76 -6.98 42.99
C GLU A 98 -28.01 -6.18 42.61
N ALA A 99 -28.41 -5.25 43.49
CA ALA A 99 -29.53 -4.35 43.23
C ALA A 99 -29.23 -3.33 42.11
N ARG A 100 -27.98 -3.26 41.61
CA ARG A 100 -27.51 -2.33 40.58
C ARG A 100 -27.86 -0.87 40.91
N THR A 101 -27.68 -0.50 42.17
CA THR A 101 -27.93 0.88 42.66
C THR A 101 -26.65 1.64 43.00
N ASN A 102 -25.51 0.95 43.09
CA ASN A 102 -24.20 1.53 43.38
C ASN A 102 -23.27 1.31 42.19
N LEU A 103 -22.94 2.37 41.45
CA LEU A 103 -21.99 2.28 40.33
C LEU A 103 -20.59 1.91 40.83
N PHE A 104 -19.89 1.11 40.05
CA PHE A 104 -18.52 0.75 40.36
C PHE A 104 -17.60 1.97 40.23
N GLY A 105 -16.68 2.16 41.18
CA GLY A 105 -15.98 3.43 41.37
C GLY A 105 -14.80 3.72 40.45
N ASN A 106 -14.21 2.70 39.82
CA ASN A 106 -13.07 2.83 38.89
C ASN A 106 -13.41 2.17 37.56
N TRP A 107 -13.22 2.86 36.43
CA TRP A 107 -13.57 2.36 35.09
C TRP A 107 -12.29 2.15 34.25
N PRO A 108 -12.34 1.30 33.20
CA PRO A 108 -11.14 0.94 32.44
C PRO A 108 -10.51 2.14 31.71
N SER A 109 -9.23 2.01 31.34
CA SER A 109 -8.48 3.01 30.56
C SER A 109 -7.62 2.37 29.49
N ASN A 110 -7.26 3.13 28.45
CA ASN A 110 -6.19 2.74 27.54
C ASN A 110 -4.92 2.40 28.34
N ARG A 111 -4.34 1.22 28.07
CA ARG A 111 -3.15 0.70 28.75
C ARG A 111 -1.88 0.80 27.91
N ALA A 112 -1.96 1.27 26.65
CA ALA A 112 -0.83 1.33 25.73
C ALA A 112 -0.01 0.03 25.75
N LEU A 113 -0.71 -1.10 25.66
CA LEU A 113 -0.11 -2.39 25.89
C LEU A 113 0.72 -2.80 24.68
N LEU A 114 1.97 -3.18 24.92
CA LEU A 114 2.76 -4.02 24.03
C LEU A 114 3.06 -5.35 24.73
N TYR A 115 2.70 -6.47 24.11
CA TYR A 115 2.83 -7.81 24.68
C TYR A 115 3.63 -8.73 23.75
N ARG A 116 4.61 -9.45 24.29
CA ARG A 116 5.49 -10.36 23.56
C ARG A 116 5.17 -11.80 23.92
N ILE A 117 4.91 -12.63 22.91
CA ILE A 117 4.62 -14.06 23.03
C ILE A 117 5.63 -14.85 22.19
N PRO A 118 6.38 -15.81 22.77
CA PRO A 118 7.27 -16.68 22.00
C PRO A 118 6.49 -17.57 21.04
N ARG A 119 6.97 -17.71 19.79
CA ARG A 119 6.39 -18.59 18.77
C ARG A 119 6.55 -20.08 19.09
N ASN A 120 7.51 -20.42 19.94
CA ASN A 120 7.73 -21.77 20.42
C ASN A 120 7.60 -21.80 21.96
N PRO A 121 6.54 -22.42 22.51
CA PRO A 121 6.34 -22.53 23.95
C PRO A 121 7.37 -23.47 24.63
N GLY A 122 8.09 -24.26 23.84
CA GLY A 122 9.06 -25.24 24.32
C GLY A 122 8.42 -26.44 25.01
N ASN A 123 9.27 -27.34 25.51
CA ASN A 123 8.79 -28.53 26.21
C ASN A 123 8.18 -28.16 27.58
N PRO A 124 7.01 -28.73 27.92
CA PRO A 124 6.39 -28.52 29.22
C PRO A 124 7.32 -28.97 30.37
N PRO A 125 7.48 -28.17 31.44
CA PRO A 125 8.31 -28.55 32.56
C PRO A 125 7.66 -29.68 33.37
N THR A 126 8.48 -30.48 34.07
CA THR A 126 7.99 -31.49 35.02
C THR A 126 7.33 -30.85 36.25
N SER A 127 7.89 -29.74 36.73
CA SER A 127 7.28 -28.93 37.79
C SER A 127 6.50 -27.79 37.16
N LYS A 128 5.19 -27.77 37.39
CA LYS A 128 4.29 -26.73 36.87
C LYS A 128 4.38 -25.48 37.74
N GLN A 129 4.19 -24.31 37.12
CA GLN A 129 4.15 -23.04 37.84
C GLN A 129 2.69 -22.63 38.07
N ALA A 130 2.36 -22.19 39.28
CA ALA A 130 1.04 -21.62 39.56
C ALA A 130 0.80 -20.37 38.72
N THR A 131 -0.47 -20.12 38.36
CA THR A 131 -0.87 -18.82 37.84
C THR A 131 -0.66 -17.75 38.92
N GLY A 132 -0.67 -16.47 38.54
CA GLY A 132 -0.47 -15.35 39.47
C GLY A 132 -1.58 -14.33 39.37
N LEU A 133 -1.71 -13.48 40.39
CA LEU A 133 -2.64 -12.36 40.40
C LEU A 133 -2.23 -11.33 39.34
N GLY A 134 -3.07 -11.18 38.32
CA GLY A 134 -2.82 -10.30 37.18
C GLY A 134 -2.95 -11.03 35.86
N ARG A 135 -2.30 -10.49 34.83
CA ARG A 135 -2.42 -11.01 33.47
C ARG A 135 -1.67 -12.32 33.30
N ILE A 136 -2.43 -13.36 32.97
CA ILE A 136 -1.92 -14.70 32.67
C ILE A 136 -1.94 -15.04 31.17
N GLY A 137 -2.45 -14.14 30.35
CA GLY A 137 -2.52 -14.27 28.90
C GLY A 137 -3.22 -13.08 28.25
N LEU A 138 -3.37 -13.12 26.95
CA LEU A 138 -4.11 -12.10 26.18
C LEU A 138 -5.18 -12.82 25.35
N PHE A 139 -6.40 -12.31 25.40
CA PHE A 139 -7.41 -12.68 24.42
C PHE A 139 -7.09 -12.02 23.08
N VAL A 140 -7.59 -12.59 21.98
CA VAL A 140 -7.25 -12.15 20.61
C VAL A 140 -7.80 -10.76 20.26
N ASP A 141 -8.69 -10.20 21.09
CA ASP A 141 -9.10 -8.79 21.04
C ASP A 141 -8.17 -7.87 21.86
N GLY A 142 -7.04 -8.35 22.35
CA GLY A 142 -6.08 -7.55 23.11
C GLY A 142 -6.47 -7.31 24.57
N VAL A 143 -7.57 -7.90 25.07
CA VAL A 143 -7.99 -7.79 26.47
C VAL A 143 -7.23 -8.78 27.34
N ALA A 144 -6.92 -8.38 28.58
CA ALA A 144 -6.17 -9.22 29.51
C ALA A 144 -7.01 -10.43 29.97
N MET A 145 -6.36 -11.60 29.99
CA MET A 145 -6.87 -12.80 30.66
C MET A 145 -6.33 -12.85 32.09
N PHE A 146 -7.23 -12.99 33.06
CA PHE A 146 -6.88 -13.22 34.46
C PHE A 146 -7.25 -14.66 34.86
N ASP A 147 -6.68 -15.13 35.96
CA ASP A 147 -7.00 -16.45 36.50
C ASP A 147 -8.33 -16.44 37.26
N SER A 148 -8.68 -17.53 37.93
CA SER A 148 -9.96 -17.66 38.64
C SER A 148 -10.00 -16.94 40.01
N ARG A 149 -8.98 -16.18 40.43
CA ARG A 149 -8.88 -15.58 41.78
C ARG A 149 -9.18 -14.08 41.78
N ASP A 150 -9.90 -13.61 42.81
CA ASP A 150 -10.19 -12.17 43.03
C ASP A 150 -9.17 -11.44 43.92
N ALA A 151 -8.05 -12.10 44.25
CA ALA A 151 -7.01 -11.65 45.19
C ALA A 151 -7.42 -11.60 46.67
N PHE A 152 -8.55 -12.19 47.07
CA PHE A 152 -8.94 -12.35 48.47
C PHE A 152 -8.97 -13.83 48.89
N SER A 153 -8.71 -14.08 50.16
CA SER A 153 -8.81 -15.38 50.83
C SER A 153 -9.36 -15.20 52.23
N TYR A 154 -9.80 -16.30 52.82
CA TYR A 154 -10.27 -16.32 54.20
C TYR A 154 -9.12 -16.09 55.17
N ASP A 155 -9.32 -15.24 56.18
CA ASP A 155 -8.46 -15.16 57.37
C ASP A 155 -9.15 -15.89 58.52
N THR A 156 -8.58 -17.02 58.91
CA THR A 156 -9.09 -17.88 59.98
C THR A 156 -9.04 -17.18 61.34
N SER A 157 -8.04 -16.32 61.55
CA SER A 157 -7.88 -15.54 62.78
C SER A 157 -8.89 -14.41 62.91
N ALA A 158 -9.28 -13.79 61.80
CA ALA A 158 -10.30 -12.73 61.75
C ALA A 158 -11.72 -13.30 61.65
N GLY A 159 -11.89 -14.51 61.13
CA GLY A 159 -13.19 -15.15 60.92
C GLY A 159 -13.98 -14.56 59.74
N GLU A 160 -13.29 -13.92 58.80
CA GLU A 160 -13.87 -13.27 57.64
C GLU A 160 -12.92 -13.29 56.43
N ASP A 161 -13.45 -13.03 55.23
CA ASP A 161 -12.62 -12.75 54.06
C ASP A 161 -11.90 -11.41 54.27
N GLU A 162 -10.57 -11.42 54.39
CA GLU A 162 -9.81 -10.24 54.83
C GLU A 162 -9.24 -9.43 53.65
N ARG A 163 -9.22 -8.09 53.82
CA ARG A 163 -8.55 -7.11 52.93
C ARG A 163 -7.12 -6.81 53.47
N PRO A 164 -6.21 -6.19 52.69
CA PRO A 164 -4.79 -6.52 52.63
C PRO A 164 -3.99 -6.40 53.95
N ARG A 165 -3.20 -7.45 54.23
CA ARG A 165 -1.93 -7.35 54.96
C ARG A 165 -0.82 -7.15 53.92
N SER A 166 -0.02 -6.10 54.08
CA SER A 166 0.90 -5.57 53.05
C SER A 166 1.79 -6.63 52.36
N GLY A 167 1.71 -6.71 51.03
CA GLY A 167 2.57 -7.53 50.16
C GLY A 167 1.77 -8.05 48.96
N ALA A 168 2.36 -8.12 47.77
CA ALA A 168 1.65 -8.54 46.55
C ALA A 168 1.37 -10.06 46.54
N GLY A 169 0.37 -10.48 47.31
CA GLY A 169 -0.12 -11.85 47.42
C GLY A 169 -1.65 -11.87 47.58
N ILE A 170 -2.21 -13.07 47.75
CA ILE A 170 -3.64 -13.22 48.04
C ILE A 170 -3.88 -12.82 49.51
N ASN A 171 -4.90 -12.00 49.75
CA ASN A 171 -5.12 -11.37 51.05
C ASN A 171 -5.85 -12.32 52.02
N GLY A 172 -5.34 -12.54 53.22
CA GLY A 172 -5.85 -13.52 54.19
C GLY A 172 -4.80 -14.60 54.46
N ASP A 173 -5.20 -15.84 54.74
CA ASP A 173 -4.27 -16.93 55.04
C ASP A 173 -3.69 -17.60 53.78
N ASP A 174 -4.13 -17.22 52.56
CA ASP A 174 -3.73 -17.80 51.26
C ASP A 174 -4.07 -19.31 51.12
N VAL A 175 -4.97 -19.82 51.96
CA VAL A 175 -5.41 -21.22 51.96
C VAL A 175 -6.75 -21.42 51.26
N TRP A 176 -7.71 -20.54 51.54
CA TRP A 176 -9.06 -20.58 50.97
C TRP A 176 -9.26 -19.34 50.11
N ASN A 177 -8.95 -19.46 48.83
CA ASN A 177 -8.85 -18.38 47.87
C ASN A 177 -10.19 -18.18 47.16
N ARG A 178 -10.73 -16.96 47.20
CA ARG A 178 -12.06 -16.67 46.66
C ARG A 178 -12.07 -16.83 45.15
N ASP A 179 -13.10 -17.50 44.65
CA ASP A 179 -13.36 -17.66 43.23
C ASP A 179 -13.95 -16.37 42.65
N ALA A 180 -13.27 -15.74 41.70
CA ALA A 180 -13.65 -14.44 41.16
C ALA A 180 -15.03 -14.43 40.50
N TYR A 181 -15.41 -15.48 39.77
CA TYR A 181 -16.72 -15.49 39.11
C TYR A 181 -17.87 -15.51 40.14
N VAL A 182 -17.73 -16.32 41.18
CA VAL A 182 -18.73 -16.42 42.26
C VAL A 182 -18.76 -15.14 43.10
N ASN A 183 -17.59 -14.55 43.37
CA ASN A 183 -17.42 -13.50 44.36
C ASN A 183 -17.51 -12.07 43.81
N GLU A 184 -17.13 -11.88 42.55
CA GLU A 184 -17.09 -10.61 41.87
C GLU A 184 -18.07 -10.52 40.71
N GLY A 185 -18.80 -11.59 40.39
CA GLY A 185 -19.72 -11.63 39.25
C GLY A 185 -20.76 -10.50 39.23
N VAL A 186 -21.11 -9.95 40.40
CA VAL A 186 -21.97 -8.76 40.52
C VAL A 186 -21.37 -7.51 39.86
N THR A 187 -20.05 -7.44 39.78
CA THR A 187 -19.27 -6.36 39.20
C THR A 187 -18.93 -6.58 37.73
N PHE A 188 -19.30 -7.72 37.14
CA PHE A 188 -19.05 -8.00 35.74
C PHE A 188 -20.10 -7.36 34.85
N ASP A 189 -19.68 -6.95 33.65
CA ASP A 189 -20.60 -6.54 32.59
C ASP A 189 -21.18 -7.76 31.84
N ARG A 190 -21.88 -7.49 30.73
CA ARG A 190 -22.50 -8.51 29.88
C ARG A 190 -21.48 -9.40 29.18
N GLY A 191 -20.25 -8.91 29.00
CA GLY A 191 -19.13 -9.66 28.45
C GLY A 191 -18.40 -10.52 29.48
N ASN A 192 -18.86 -10.58 30.74
CA ASN A 192 -18.16 -11.18 31.87
C ASN A 192 -16.79 -10.54 32.16
N ALA A 193 -16.67 -9.23 31.90
CA ALA A 193 -15.48 -8.46 32.18
C ALA A 193 -15.72 -7.37 33.23
N HIS A 194 -14.65 -7.02 33.93
CA HIS A 194 -14.60 -5.84 34.79
C HIS A 194 -13.17 -5.28 34.82
N GLN A 195 -12.84 -4.47 35.82
CA GLN A 195 -11.56 -3.77 35.89
C GLN A 195 -10.92 -3.79 37.27
N ALA A 196 -9.62 -4.07 37.28
CA ALA A 196 -8.74 -3.86 38.41
C ALA A 196 -7.94 -2.57 38.19
N GLY A 197 -8.33 -1.50 38.89
CA GLY A 197 -7.87 -0.15 38.56
C GLY A 197 -8.35 0.24 37.16
N GLY A 198 -7.42 0.51 36.24
CA GLY A 198 -7.73 0.81 34.83
C GLY A 198 -7.66 -0.40 33.88
N THR A 199 -7.29 -1.60 34.35
CA THR A 199 -7.09 -2.77 33.48
C THR A 199 -8.40 -3.54 33.31
N HIS A 200 -9.00 -3.47 32.12
CA HIS A 200 -10.14 -4.30 31.73
C HIS A 200 -9.67 -5.75 31.49
N HIS A 201 -10.41 -6.73 32.01
CA HIS A 201 -10.03 -8.14 31.92
C HIS A 201 -11.22 -9.10 32.12
N TYR A 202 -11.04 -10.34 31.68
CA TYR A 202 -11.95 -11.45 31.94
C TYR A 202 -11.33 -12.46 32.90
N HIS A 203 -12.08 -12.85 33.92
CA HIS A 203 -11.82 -14.03 34.75
C HIS A 203 -12.44 -15.30 34.15
N ALA A 204 -13.57 -15.13 33.46
CA ALA A 204 -14.42 -16.20 32.97
C ALA A 204 -14.45 -16.25 31.43
N ASN A 205 -15.40 -17.00 30.87
CA ASN A 205 -15.62 -17.00 29.42
C ASN A 205 -15.89 -15.58 28.91
N PRO A 206 -15.39 -15.20 27.71
CA PRO A 206 -15.68 -13.89 27.13
C PRO A 206 -16.77 -14.01 26.04
N PRO A 207 -18.07 -14.07 26.37
CA PRO A 207 -19.14 -14.28 25.38
C PRO A 207 -19.19 -13.21 24.30
N GLY A 208 -18.84 -11.95 24.63
CA GLY A 208 -18.72 -10.88 23.65
C GLY A 208 -17.64 -11.16 22.59
N LEU A 209 -16.45 -11.59 23.01
CA LEU A 209 -15.39 -12.00 22.09
C LEU A 209 -15.77 -13.25 21.29
N ARG A 210 -16.36 -14.24 21.95
CA ARG A 210 -16.83 -15.48 21.29
C ARG A 210 -17.81 -15.15 20.17
N HIS A 211 -18.78 -14.26 20.42
CA HIS A 211 -19.70 -13.78 19.39
C HIS A 211 -18.97 -13.06 18.25
N LEU A 212 -18.02 -12.16 18.57
CA LEU A 212 -17.21 -11.45 17.56
C LEU A 212 -16.39 -12.38 16.66
N LEU A 213 -15.99 -13.56 17.16
CA LEU A 213 -15.23 -14.57 16.42
C LEU A 213 -16.13 -15.60 15.71
N GLY A 214 -17.46 -15.46 15.80
CA GLY A 214 -18.42 -16.39 15.20
C GLY A 214 -18.51 -17.75 15.90
N ASP A 215 -18.12 -17.83 17.17
CA ASP A 215 -18.31 -19.02 18.01
C ASP A 215 -19.82 -19.25 18.30
N SER A 216 -20.13 -20.30 19.04
CA SER A 216 -21.48 -20.73 19.44
C SER A 216 -22.20 -19.81 20.45
N VAL A 217 -22.26 -18.51 20.16
CA VAL A 217 -22.90 -17.48 20.99
C VAL A 217 -23.71 -16.51 20.13
N ASP A 218 -25.00 -16.39 20.42
CA ASP A 218 -25.87 -15.38 19.83
C ASP A 218 -25.83 -14.09 20.64
N TYR A 219 -25.96 -12.95 19.96
CA TYR A 219 -26.08 -11.62 20.58
C TYR A 219 -27.43 -10.99 20.24
N ASP A 220 -28.14 -10.55 21.27
CA ASP A 220 -29.36 -9.76 21.14
C ASP A 220 -29.05 -8.28 21.42
N PRO A 221 -29.04 -7.41 20.39
CA PRO A 221 -28.74 -6.00 20.54
C PRO A 221 -29.82 -5.21 21.30
N ASP A 222 -31.07 -5.69 21.34
CA ASP A 222 -32.16 -4.99 22.04
C ASP A 222 -32.05 -5.15 23.56
N THR A 223 -31.46 -6.26 24.02
CA THR A 223 -31.29 -6.57 25.44
C THR A 223 -29.83 -6.51 25.91
N ASN A 224 -28.89 -6.30 24.99
CA ASN A 224 -27.45 -6.38 25.20
C ASN A 224 -27.06 -7.70 25.90
N ARG A 225 -27.60 -8.82 25.40
CA ARG A 225 -27.38 -10.15 26.00
C ARG A 225 -26.74 -11.12 25.05
N TYR A 226 -25.84 -11.92 25.61
CA TYR A 226 -25.23 -13.06 24.95
C TYR A 226 -25.88 -14.34 25.46
N THR A 227 -26.26 -15.22 24.54
CA THR A 227 -26.87 -16.52 24.86
C THR A 227 -26.12 -17.63 24.14
N GLU A 228 -25.82 -18.70 24.86
CA GLU A 228 -25.17 -19.87 24.28
C GLU A 228 -26.07 -20.54 23.24
N ASN A 229 -25.55 -20.74 22.04
CA ASN A 229 -26.27 -21.44 20.96
C ASN A 229 -25.27 -22.25 20.13
N PHE A 230 -25.21 -23.56 20.36
CA PHE A 230 -24.27 -24.44 19.68
C PHE A 230 -24.54 -24.48 18.17
N ASN A 231 -23.60 -23.96 17.39
CA ASN A 231 -23.72 -23.83 15.94
C ASN A 231 -23.16 -25.03 15.16
N GLY A 232 -22.60 -26.03 15.85
CA GLY A 232 -22.03 -27.24 15.23
C GLY A 232 -20.55 -27.14 14.85
N HIS A 233 -19.88 -26.02 15.13
CA HIS A 233 -18.49 -25.78 14.77
C HIS A 233 -17.53 -25.86 15.97
N HIS A 234 -16.28 -26.25 15.70
CA HIS A 234 -15.19 -26.16 16.67
C HIS A 234 -14.98 -24.70 17.04
N SER A 235 -14.77 -24.40 18.33
CA SER A 235 -14.56 -23.04 18.76
C SER A 235 -13.27 -22.45 18.17
N PRO A 236 -13.23 -21.15 17.86
CA PRO A 236 -12.00 -20.48 17.43
C PRO A 236 -11.01 -20.32 18.59
N ILE A 237 -9.75 -20.02 18.26
CA ILE A 237 -8.76 -19.56 19.25
C ILE A 237 -9.26 -18.24 19.83
N LEU A 238 -9.49 -18.20 21.14
CA LEU A 238 -9.92 -17.01 21.85
C LEU A 238 -8.73 -16.21 22.39
N GLY A 239 -7.57 -16.83 22.59
CA GLY A 239 -6.42 -16.15 23.16
C GLY A 239 -5.18 -17.03 23.28
N TRP A 240 -4.14 -16.41 23.83
CA TRP A 240 -2.85 -17.02 24.07
C TRP A 240 -2.44 -16.84 25.52
N VAL A 241 -2.15 -17.96 26.18
CA VAL A 241 -1.72 -17.98 27.57
C VAL A 241 -0.23 -17.61 27.64
N ARG A 242 0.22 -17.11 28.78
CA ARG A 242 1.59 -16.66 29.00
C ARG A 242 2.65 -17.72 28.72
N ASP A 243 2.28 -19.00 28.76
CA ASP A 243 3.14 -20.12 28.44
C ASP A 243 3.18 -20.48 26.95
N GLY A 244 2.51 -19.70 26.09
CA GLY A 244 2.56 -19.79 24.64
C GLY A 244 1.58 -20.79 24.03
N TYR A 245 0.71 -21.41 24.82
CA TYR A 245 -0.35 -22.30 24.30
C TYR A 245 -1.66 -21.55 24.05
N PRO A 246 -2.42 -21.95 23.02
CA PRO A 246 -3.69 -21.32 22.69
C PRO A 246 -4.78 -21.71 23.71
N VAL A 247 -5.79 -20.84 23.83
CA VAL A 247 -7.08 -21.17 24.46
C VAL A 247 -8.17 -21.16 23.40
N TYR A 248 -8.91 -22.25 23.28
CA TYR A 248 -10.12 -22.35 22.48
C TYR A 248 -11.37 -22.00 23.30
N GLY A 249 -12.47 -21.70 22.62
CA GLY A 249 -13.79 -21.70 23.25
C GLY A 249 -14.22 -23.10 23.73
N PRO A 250 -15.47 -23.26 24.19
CA PRO A 250 -15.91 -24.46 24.88
C PRO A 250 -16.14 -25.69 24.00
N TYR A 251 -16.07 -25.57 22.67
CA TYR A 251 -16.34 -26.68 21.77
C TYR A 251 -15.08 -27.17 21.07
N GLY A 252 -14.82 -28.47 21.22
CA GLY A 252 -13.67 -29.16 20.64
C GLY A 252 -14.08 -30.43 19.90
N TYR A 253 -13.16 -30.99 19.10
CA TYR A 253 -13.36 -32.30 18.46
C TYR A 253 -13.53 -33.39 19.51
N SER A 254 -14.55 -34.25 19.37
CA SER A 254 -14.86 -35.28 20.38
C SER A 254 -13.72 -36.30 20.53
N ASP A 255 -13.07 -36.65 19.43
CA ASP A 255 -11.78 -37.35 19.44
C ASP A 255 -10.65 -36.31 19.36
N PRO A 256 -9.79 -36.20 20.38
CA PRO A 256 -8.70 -35.23 20.38
C PRO A 256 -7.67 -35.47 19.27
N ASP A 257 -7.56 -36.68 18.74
CA ASP A 257 -6.57 -37.03 17.71
C ASP A 257 -7.14 -37.00 16.28
N ASP A 258 -8.43 -36.71 16.13
CA ASP A 258 -9.13 -36.68 14.83
C ASP A 258 -9.95 -35.39 14.62
N PRO A 259 -9.45 -34.43 13.80
CA PRO A 259 -10.17 -33.20 13.47
C PRO A 259 -11.36 -33.43 12.52
N ALA A 260 -11.62 -34.66 12.08
CA ALA A 260 -12.84 -35.04 11.37
C ALA A 260 -13.94 -35.61 12.30
N SER A 261 -13.65 -35.79 13.59
CA SER A 261 -14.63 -36.28 14.56
C SER A 261 -15.74 -35.24 14.83
N PRO A 262 -16.91 -35.65 15.35
CA PRO A 262 -17.95 -34.72 15.74
C PRO A 262 -17.45 -33.68 16.75
N VAL A 263 -17.94 -32.45 16.67
CA VAL A 263 -17.64 -31.42 17.68
C VAL A 263 -18.58 -31.59 18.88
N ALA A 264 -18.02 -31.46 20.09
CA ALA A 264 -18.75 -31.55 21.35
C ALA A 264 -18.31 -30.44 22.31
N ARG A 265 -19.14 -30.16 23.32
CA ARG A 265 -18.72 -29.29 24.43
C ARG A 265 -17.70 -30.01 25.29
N MET A 266 -16.56 -29.39 25.54
CA MET A 266 -15.53 -29.93 26.42
C MET A 266 -16.01 -29.98 27.86
N ARG A 267 -15.81 -31.12 28.51
CA ARG A 267 -16.17 -31.34 29.92
C ARG A 267 -14.97 -31.04 30.81
N SER A 268 -15.09 -30.00 31.63
CA SER A 268 -14.11 -29.68 32.68
C SER A 268 -13.83 -30.89 33.58
N GLY A 269 -12.56 -31.07 33.92
CA GLY A 269 -12.12 -32.05 34.91
C GLY A 269 -12.42 -31.67 36.35
N TYR A 270 -13.15 -30.57 36.60
CA TYR A 270 -13.47 -30.08 37.94
C TYR A 270 -14.96 -30.18 38.29
N ARG A 271 -15.23 -30.44 39.58
CA ARG A 271 -16.57 -30.30 40.16
C ARG A 271 -16.49 -29.73 41.57
N ALA A 272 -17.56 -29.08 42.03
CA ALA A 272 -17.69 -28.71 43.43
C ALA A 272 -17.75 -29.96 44.32
N ARG A 273 -17.04 -29.93 45.45
CA ARG A 273 -17.05 -31.02 46.44
C ARG A 273 -18.38 -31.07 47.20
N SER A 274 -18.72 -32.24 47.72
CA SER A 274 -19.86 -32.43 48.62
C SER A 274 -19.43 -32.37 50.08
N ILE A 275 -19.01 -31.19 50.55
CA ILE A 275 -18.52 -30.95 51.92
C ILE A 275 -19.46 -30.04 52.71
N THR A 276 -19.47 -30.19 54.04
CA THR A 276 -20.19 -29.28 54.95
C THR A 276 -19.24 -28.43 55.78
N GLN A 277 -17.94 -28.73 55.78
CA GLN A 277 -16.89 -28.08 56.56
C GLN A 277 -15.58 -28.03 55.75
N ARG A 278 -14.85 -26.93 55.87
CA ARG A 278 -13.59 -26.66 55.15
C ARG A 278 -12.37 -27.04 55.99
N THR A 279 -12.25 -28.33 56.32
CA THR A 279 -11.17 -28.87 57.15
C THR A 279 -10.08 -29.59 56.37
N ARG A 280 -10.27 -29.72 55.05
CA ARG A 280 -9.39 -30.46 54.16
C ARG A 280 -9.26 -29.79 52.80
N LEU A 281 -8.04 -29.81 52.26
CA LEU A 281 -7.75 -29.38 50.91
C LEU A 281 -7.84 -30.56 49.93
N PRO A 282 -8.41 -30.35 48.73
CA PRO A 282 -8.31 -31.33 47.65
C PRO A 282 -6.85 -31.45 47.18
N ALA A 283 -6.48 -32.59 46.60
CA ALA A 283 -5.09 -32.88 46.24
C ALA A 283 -4.44 -31.80 45.36
N HIS A 284 -5.12 -31.31 44.31
CA HIS A 284 -4.59 -30.25 43.46
C HIS A 284 -4.26 -28.96 44.24
N ALA A 285 -5.13 -28.53 45.15
CA ALA A 285 -4.89 -27.34 45.98
C ALA A 285 -3.75 -27.57 46.98
N ALA A 286 -3.71 -28.76 47.60
CA ALA A 286 -2.63 -29.13 48.51
C ALA A 286 -1.26 -29.08 47.82
N ARG A 287 -1.16 -29.59 46.58
CA ARG A 287 0.07 -29.52 45.76
C ARG A 287 0.54 -28.07 45.55
N LEU A 288 -0.37 -27.17 45.22
CA LEU A 288 -0.06 -25.76 44.95
C LEU A 288 0.41 -25.01 46.20
N GLN A 289 -0.14 -25.36 47.36
CA GLN A 289 0.22 -24.78 48.65
C GLN A 289 1.42 -25.49 49.32
N GLY A 290 2.07 -26.43 48.63
CA GLY A 290 3.24 -27.15 49.14
C GLY A 290 2.93 -28.17 50.25
N PHE A 291 1.65 -28.49 50.45
CA PHE A 291 1.23 -29.55 51.35
C PHE A 291 1.39 -30.91 50.68
N THR A 292 1.92 -31.89 51.41
CA THR A 292 2.04 -33.27 50.93
C THR A 292 0.87 -34.09 51.50
N PRO A 293 -0.09 -34.57 50.68
CA PRO A 293 -1.13 -35.47 51.13
C PRO A 293 -0.52 -36.73 51.80
N ALA A 294 -1.10 -37.17 52.91
CA ALA A 294 -0.59 -38.32 53.64
C ALA A 294 -1.11 -39.64 53.03
N GLY A 295 -0.33 -40.28 52.16
CA GLY A 295 -0.68 -41.57 51.54
C GLY A 295 -1.67 -41.45 50.37
N ASP A 296 -2.31 -42.55 49.96
CA ASP A 296 -3.27 -42.66 48.84
C ASP A 296 -4.60 -41.88 49.03
N THR A 297 -4.65 -40.89 49.93
CA THR A 297 -5.86 -40.09 50.16
C THR A 297 -5.86 -38.86 49.26
N ALA A 298 -6.96 -38.64 48.54
CA ALA A 298 -7.18 -37.50 47.62
C ALA A 298 -7.28 -36.11 48.30
N GLU A 299 -7.06 -36.02 49.62
CA GLU A 299 -7.19 -34.78 50.40
C GLU A 299 -6.11 -34.64 51.47
N TYR A 300 -5.71 -33.40 51.80
CA TYR A 300 -4.83 -33.05 52.90
C TYR A 300 -5.63 -32.49 54.09
N VAL A 301 -5.36 -32.97 55.31
CA VAL A 301 -6.04 -32.49 56.52
C VAL A 301 -5.35 -31.23 57.03
N LEU A 302 -6.10 -30.13 57.13
CA LEU A 302 -5.57 -28.86 57.59
C LEU A 302 -5.33 -28.88 59.12
N PRO A 303 -4.28 -28.20 59.61
CA PRO A 303 -4.05 -28.02 61.04
C PRO A 303 -5.26 -27.31 61.69
N ASP A 304 -5.61 -27.74 62.89
CA ASP A 304 -6.74 -27.22 63.66
C ASP A 304 -6.33 -26.19 64.74
N GLY A 305 -5.11 -25.67 64.64
CA GLY A 305 -4.50 -24.77 65.62
C GLY A 305 -3.95 -25.46 66.87
N THR A 306 -4.11 -26.78 66.99
CA THR A 306 -3.61 -27.51 68.16
C THR A 306 -2.09 -27.74 68.07
N GLY A 307 -1.43 -27.85 69.23
CA GLY A 307 0.01 -28.14 69.30
C GLY A 307 0.95 -27.00 68.88
N GLY A 308 0.45 -25.75 68.81
CA GLY A 308 1.26 -24.57 68.46
C GLY A 308 1.39 -24.32 66.94
N THR A 309 0.57 -24.99 66.14
CA THR A 309 0.38 -24.69 64.71
C THR A 309 -0.72 -23.64 64.52
N GLU A 310 -0.72 -22.93 63.40
CA GLU A 310 -1.79 -21.99 63.02
C GLU A 310 -3.03 -22.78 62.56
N ASP A 311 -4.25 -22.32 62.91
CA ASP A 311 -5.49 -22.90 62.38
C ASP A 311 -5.70 -22.38 60.97
N LEU A 312 -5.76 -23.28 59.99
CA LEU A 312 -5.91 -22.93 58.57
C LEU A 312 -7.24 -23.42 57.99
N ARG A 313 -8.18 -23.82 58.85
CA ARG A 313 -9.49 -24.33 58.43
C ARG A 313 -10.39 -23.18 58.00
N GLY A 314 -11.04 -23.35 56.85
CA GLY A 314 -11.96 -22.37 56.30
C GLY A 314 -13.31 -22.36 57.03
N PRO A 315 -14.20 -21.43 56.67
CA PRO A 315 -15.52 -21.32 57.28
C PRO A 315 -16.39 -22.52 56.92
N GLY A 316 -17.36 -22.82 57.79
CA GLY A 316 -18.37 -23.83 57.52
C GLY A 316 -19.15 -23.52 56.24
N VAL A 317 -19.55 -24.57 55.50
CA VAL A 317 -20.33 -24.39 54.28
C VAL A 317 -21.76 -24.00 54.66
N THR A 318 -22.18 -22.82 54.21
CA THR A 318 -23.52 -22.32 54.49
C THR A 318 -24.47 -22.77 53.36
N PRO A 319 -25.61 -23.42 53.65
CA PRO A 319 -26.52 -23.87 52.60
C PRO A 319 -27.33 -22.72 51.99
N GLY A 320 -27.38 -22.64 50.67
CA GLY A 320 -28.26 -21.75 49.90
C GLY A 320 -27.49 -20.83 48.95
N ALA A 321 -28.01 -20.70 47.74
CA ALA A 321 -27.48 -19.82 46.70
C ALA A 321 -27.37 -18.38 47.21
N GLY A 322 -26.20 -17.76 47.06
CA GLY A 322 -25.91 -16.39 47.52
C GLY A 322 -25.66 -16.28 49.03
N SER A 323 -25.48 -17.39 49.74
CA SER A 323 -25.02 -17.34 51.14
C SER A 323 -23.51 -17.09 51.21
N GLN A 324 -23.07 -16.35 52.24
CA GLN A 324 -21.71 -15.78 52.31
C GLN A 324 -20.57 -16.79 52.11
N TYR A 325 -20.73 -18.05 52.51
CA TYR A 325 -19.69 -19.08 52.40
C TYR A 325 -20.26 -20.37 51.82
N GLU A 326 -21.10 -20.27 50.78
CA GLU A 326 -21.61 -21.43 50.06
C GLU A 326 -20.50 -22.25 49.40
N ILE A 327 -20.82 -23.47 48.98
CA ILE A 327 -19.86 -24.30 48.24
C ILE A 327 -19.54 -23.64 46.89
N GLY A 328 -18.26 -23.55 46.55
CA GLY A 328 -17.79 -22.86 45.33
C GLY A 328 -17.35 -21.42 45.58
N HIS A 329 -17.57 -20.89 46.80
CA HIS A 329 -17.06 -19.58 47.21
C HIS A 329 -15.53 -19.53 47.15
N TYR A 330 -14.85 -20.64 47.42
CA TYR A 330 -13.40 -20.75 47.29
C TYR A 330 -13.01 -21.74 46.19
N ILE A 331 -11.87 -21.51 45.55
CA ILE A 331 -11.31 -22.40 44.54
C ILE A 331 -11.06 -23.80 45.10
N GLU A 332 -10.63 -23.87 46.36
CA GLU A 332 -10.38 -25.11 47.08
C GLU A 332 -11.67 -25.89 47.39
N ASP A 333 -12.85 -25.34 47.11
CA ASP A 333 -14.11 -26.09 47.16
C ASP A 333 -14.28 -27.05 45.98
N TYR A 334 -13.52 -26.87 44.90
CA TYR A 334 -13.56 -27.76 43.73
C TYR A 334 -12.58 -28.93 43.91
N GLU A 335 -12.88 -30.09 43.36
CA GLU A 335 -11.94 -31.21 43.26
C GLU A 335 -11.70 -31.57 41.80
N TYR A 336 -10.46 -31.98 41.49
CA TYR A 336 -10.13 -32.51 40.18
C TYR A 336 -10.53 -33.99 40.11
N LEU A 337 -11.31 -34.34 39.09
CA LEU A 337 -11.93 -35.65 38.92
C LEU A 337 -10.90 -36.78 38.78
N GLY A 338 -9.74 -36.49 38.19
CA GLY A 338 -8.63 -37.46 38.11
C GLY A 338 -8.02 -37.81 39.48
N ASP A 339 -7.95 -36.85 40.41
CA ASP A 339 -7.43 -37.09 41.77
C ASP A 339 -8.38 -37.99 42.59
N VAL A 340 -9.65 -38.06 42.21
CA VAL A 340 -10.68 -38.91 42.86
C VAL A 340 -11.03 -40.16 42.05
N GLY A 341 -10.17 -40.53 41.10
CA GLY A 341 -10.22 -41.81 40.39
C GLY A 341 -11.21 -41.89 39.23
N GLN A 342 -11.72 -40.75 38.72
CA GLN A 342 -12.45 -40.73 37.45
C GLN A 342 -11.50 -40.76 36.24
N VAL A 343 -12.00 -41.20 35.09
CA VAL A 343 -11.19 -41.53 33.91
C VAL A 343 -11.25 -40.39 32.86
N PRO A 344 -10.11 -39.77 32.52
CA PRO A 344 -10.04 -38.82 31.41
C PRO A 344 -10.55 -39.42 30.08
N GLY A 345 -11.26 -38.64 29.28
CA GLY A 345 -11.92 -39.04 28.04
C GLY A 345 -13.26 -39.78 28.22
N VAL A 346 -13.58 -40.25 29.43
CA VAL A 346 -14.85 -40.94 29.72
C VAL A 346 -15.78 -40.05 30.53
N GLU A 347 -15.36 -39.61 31.71
CA GLU A 347 -16.19 -38.73 32.57
C GLU A 347 -15.97 -37.24 32.30
N PHE A 348 -14.75 -36.87 31.89
CA PHE A 348 -14.33 -35.49 31.61
C PHE A 348 -13.29 -35.47 30.49
N ASP A 349 -13.08 -34.32 29.84
CA ASP A 349 -12.21 -34.20 28.67
C ASP A 349 -10.93 -33.42 28.95
N LEU A 350 -10.96 -32.51 29.92
CA LEU A 350 -9.88 -31.56 30.21
C LEU A 350 -9.11 -31.96 31.48
N ASP A 351 -7.79 -31.82 31.43
CA ASP A 351 -6.89 -32.14 32.55
C ASP A 351 -6.95 -31.10 33.69
N GLU A 352 -6.08 -31.24 34.70
CA GLU A 352 -6.02 -30.32 35.85
C GLU A 352 -5.61 -28.88 35.47
N HIS A 353 -5.06 -28.68 34.28
CA HIS A 353 -4.72 -27.38 33.75
C HIS A 353 -5.84 -26.81 32.87
N ASN A 354 -6.97 -27.52 32.76
CA ASN A 354 -8.13 -27.15 31.94
C ASN A 354 -7.82 -27.14 30.44
N GLY A 355 -6.97 -28.08 30.01
CA GLY A 355 -6.69 -28.30 28.60
C GLY A 355 -6.50 -29.76 28.26
N ARG A 356 -6.09 -30.02 27.03
CA ARG A 356 -5.67 -31.33 26.55
C ARG A 356 -4.82 -31.18 25.30
N PHE A 357 -4.08 -32.23 24.96
CA PHE A 357 -3.52 -32.34 23.62
C PHE A 357 -4.66 -32.57 22.62
N CYS A 358 -4.63 -31.87 21.49
CA CYS A 358 -5.54 -32.12 20.38
C CYS A 358 -4.93 -31.77 19.02
N VAL A 359 -5.41 -32.44 17.98
CA VAL A 359 -5.16 -32.16 16.58
C VAL A 359 -6.31 -31.31 16.06
N THR A 360 -5.98 -30.15 15.49
CA THR A 360 -6.96 -29.22 14.91
C THR A 360 -6.48 -28.78 13.52
N PRO A 361 -7.35 -28.17 12.69
CA PRO A 361 -6.90 -27.54 11.45
C PRO A 361 -5.79 -26.51 11.64
N ASP A 362 -5.80 -25.78 12.77
CA ASP A 362 -4.76 -24.82 13.14
C ASP A 362 -3.43 -25.52 13.48
N PHE A 363 -3.50 -26.67 14.15
CA PHE A 363 -2.36 -27.47 14.59
C PHE A 363 -2.48 -28.90 14.07
N PRO A 364 -2.13 -29.15 12.80
CA PRO A 364 -2.26 -30.48 12.18
C PRO A 364 -1.31 -31.53 12.77
N GLU A 365 -0.20 -31.09 13.37
CA GLU A 365 0.74 -31.94 14.11
C GLU A 365 0.31 -32.13 15.58
N GLY A 366 -0.78 -31.48 15.97
CA GLY A 366 -1.30 -31.41 17.32
C GLY A 366 -0.58 -30.41 18.20
N THR A 367 -1.31 -29.87 19.17
CA THR A 367 -0.78 -29.00 20.21
C THR A 367 -1.52 -29.26 21.52
N TYR A 368 -0.93 -28.84 22.63
CA TYR A 368 -1.70 -28.68 23.85
C TYR A 368 -2.53 -27.40 23.76
N ALA A 369 -3.82 -27.47 24.06
CA ALA A 369 -4.68 -26.29 24.07
C ALA A 369 -5.55 -26.26 25.33
N TYR A 370 -5.71 -25.06 25.88
CA TYR A 370 -6.69 -24.77 26.92
C TYR A 370 -8.08 -24.62 26.31
N PHE A 371 -9.11 -24.85 27.11
CA PHE A 371 -10.50 -24.69 26.67
C PHE A 371 -11.29 -23.89 27.69
N VAL A 372 -12.04 -22.91 27.22
CA VAL A 372 -13.01 -22.23 28.06
C VAL A 372 -14.09 -23.22 28.51
N SER A 373 -14.34 -23.30 29.81
CA SER A 373 -15.31 -24.24 30.40
C SER A 373 -16.64 -23.57 30.72
N ILE A 374 -17.74 -24.16 30.24
CA ILE A 374 -19.12 -23.68 30.48
C ILE A 374 -20.09 -24.83 30.78
N GLU A 375 -21.21 -24.49 31.40
CA GLU A 375 -22.42 -25.31 31.44
C GLU A 375 -23.23 -25.22 30.13
N ALA A 376 -24.30 -26.01 30.01
CA ALA A 376 -25.08 -26.11 28.78
C ALA A 376 -25.83 -24.84 28.37
N ASP A 377 -26.04 -23.94 29.31
CA ASP A 377 -26.69 -22.64 29.10
C ASP A 377 -25.68 -21.49 28.91
N GLY A 378 -24.38 -21.79 28.85
CA GLY A 378 -23.32 -20.78 28.73
C GLY A 378 -22.78 -20.28 30.06
N THR A 379 -23.35 -20.69 31.20
CA THR A 379 -22.85 -20.31 32.52
C THR A 379 -21.38 -20.74 32.66
N PRO A 380 -20.46 -19.83 33.02
CA PRO A 380 -19.07 -20.19 33.28
C PRO A 380 -18.94 -21.34 34.28
N LYS A 381 -18.06 -22.29 33.95
CA LYS A 381 -17.77 -23.46 34.78
C LYS A 381 -16.30 -23.46 35.17
N PHE A 382 -16.02 -23.62 36.46
CA PHE A 382 -14.65 -23.66 36.98
C PHE A 382 -13.80 -24.71 36.23
N PRO A 383 -12.54 -24.40 35.85
CA PRO A 383 -11.76 -23.20 36.19
C PRO A 383 -11.82 -22.09 35.11
N TYR A 384 -12.88 -22.08 34.31
CA TYR A 384 -13.14 -21.09 33.28
C TYR A 384 -12.14 -21.13 32.13
N ASN A 385 -11.05 -20.35 32.17
CA ASN A 385 -10.11 -20.21 31.06
C ASN A 385 -8.95 -21.21 31.16
N ILE A 386 -8.39 -21.37 32.36
CA ILE A 386 -7.23 -22.22 32.64
C ILE A 386 -7.28 -22.66 34.10
N GLY A 387 -6.72 -23.84 34.41
CA GLY A 387 -6.56 -24.30 35.78
C GLY A 387 -5.61 -23.44 36.62
N PRO A 388 -5.40 -23.79 37.90
CA PRO A 388 -4.58 -22.99 38.82
C PRO A 388 -3.06 -22.93 38.51
N SER A 389 -2.61 -23.61 37.46
CA SER A 389 -1.21 -23.65 37.05
C SER A 389 -1.06 -23.80 35.53
N TYR A 390 0.01 -23.22 34.99
CA TYR A 390 0.38 -23.34 33.59
C TYR A 390 0.83 -24.76 33.26
N PHE A 391 0.42 -25.25 32.09
CA PHE A 391 0.95 -26.47 31.49
C PHE A 391 2.40 -26.27 31.03
N GLY A 392 2.71 -25.14 30.37
CA GLY A 392 4.02 -24.81 29.83
C GLY A 392 4.88 -23.90 30.71
N ASN A 393 5.90 -23.27 30.11
CA ASN A 393 6.74 -22.27 30.77
C ASN A 393 6.21 -20.85 30.48
N PRO A 394 5.72 -20.08 31.49
CA PRO A 394 5.11 -18.78 31.29
C PRO A 394 6.15 -17.68 30.96
N THR A 395 6.59 -17.65 29.70
CA THR A 395 7.69 -16.80 29.21
C THR A 395 7.24 -15.59 28.40
N ALA A 396 5.96 -15.51 28.02
CA ALA A 396 5.39 -14.29 27.47
C ALA A 396 5.35 -13.18 28.52
N SER A 397 5.42 -11.92 28.07
CA SER A 397 5.56 -10.78 28.97
C SER A 397 5.19 -9.47 28.28
N THR A 398 4.89 -8.44 29.07
CA THR A 398 4.85 -7.06 28.58
C THR A 398 6.22 -6.69 28.00
N ALA A 399 6.22 -6.06 26.83
CA ALA A 399 7.40 -5.47 26.21
C ALA A 399 7.28 -3.94 26.21
N THR A 400 8.39 -3.25 26.02
CA THR A 400 8.44 -1.78 25.98
C THR A 400 8.70 -1.22 24.59
N THR A 401 9.28 -2.04 23.70
CA THR A 401 9.61 -1.69 22.32
C THR A 401 9.50 -2.92 21.44
N ILE A 402 9.27 -2.70 20.14
CA ILE A 402 9.39 -3.72 19.10
C ILE A 402 10.84 -3.69 18.58
N PRO A 403 11.52 -4.84 18.44
CA PRO A 403 12.90 -4.86 17.95
C PRO A 403 13.04 -4.30 16.52
N ALA A 404 14.12 -3.56 16.26
CA ALA A 404 14.50 -3.14 14.91
C ALA A 404 14.76 -4.39 14.04
N GLY A 405 13.88 -4.65 13.06
CA GLY A 405 13.90 -5.85 12.22
C GLY A 405 12.75 -6.84 12.48
N ALA A 406 11.82 -6.54 13.39
CA ALA A 406 10.52 -7.22 13.39
C ALA A 406 9.71 -6.81 12.14
N GLU A 407 9.05 -7.77 11.52
CA GLU A 407 8.13 -7.55 10.40
C GLU A 407 6.76 -7.16 10.97
N ILE A 408 6.25 -5.98 10.62
CA ILE A 408 4.89 -5.58 10.95
C ILE A 408 3.95 -6.27 9.95
N VAL A 409 3.10 -7.17 10.45
CA VAL A 409 2.16 -7.96 9.62
C VAL A 409 0.74 -7.41 9.67
N PHE A 410 0.44 -6.54 10.64
CA PHE A 410 -0.82 -5.83 10.74
C PHE A 410 -0.62 -4.48 11.44
N GLU A 411 -1.23 -3.44 10.85
CA GLU A 411 -1.37 -2.10 11.41
C GLU A 411 -2.85 -1.74 11.43
N GLY A 412 -3.29 -1.17 12.54
CA GLY A 412 -4.68 -0.92 12.85
C GLY A 412 -4.88 0.39 13.60
N GLY A 413 -6.02 0.56 14.28
CA GLY A 413 -6.39 1.83 14.90
C GLY A 413 -6.38 2.96 13.87
N PRO A 414 -5.65 4.06 14.12
CA PRO A 414 -5.54 5.20 13.21
C PRO A 414 -4.88 4.84 11.86
N GLU A 415 -4.08 3.78 11.80
CA GLU A 415 -3.32 3.37 10.62
C GLU A 415 -4.05 2.28 9.80
N SER A 416 -5.28 1.93 10.18
CA SER A 416 -6.02 0.88 9.47
C SER A 416 -6.24 1.28 8.00
N ARG A 417 -5.78 0.41 7.09
CA ARG A 417 -5.93 0.65 5.64
C ARG A 417 -7.39 0.55 5.21
N LEU A 418 -7.78 1.44 4.29
CA LEU A 418 -9.05 1.37 3.58
C LEU A 418 -9.14 0.05 2.80
N SER A 419 -10.21 -0.70 2.97
CA SER A 419 -10.55 -1.85 2.13
C SER A 419 -11.80 -1.56 1.31
N SER A 420 -11.82 -2.00 0.06
CA SER A 420 -12.99 -1.84 -0.79
C SER A 420 -14.16 -2.66 -0.24
N GLY A 421 -15.29 -2.00 -0.07
CA GLY A 421 -16.55 -2.61 0.35
C GLY A 421 -17.40 -3.02 -0.85
N SER A 422 -18.69 -2.75 -0.76
CA SER A 422 -19.67 -3.12 -1.79
C SER A 422 -19.78 -2.04 -2.87
N ILE A 423 -20.04 -2.47 -4.11
CA ILE A 423 -20.48 -1.61 -5.20
C ILE A 423 -21.90 -2.05 -5.57
N SER A 424 -22.85 -1.11 -5.53
CA SER A 424 -24.24 -1.35 -5.94
C SER A 424 -24.66 -0.35 -7.01
N THR A 425 -25.53 -0.80 -7.92
CA THR A 425 -25.96 -0.01 -9.06
C THR A 425 -27.48 0.01 -9.18
N GLY A 426 -28.07 1.18 -9.37
CA GLY A 426 -29.49 1.35 -9.67
C GLY A 426 -29.74 1.09 -11.14
N GLN A 427 -30.14 -0.11 -11.54
CA GLN A 427 -30.25 -0.48 -12.97
C GLN A 427 -31.20 0.40 -13.80
N GLN A 428 -32.16 1.10 -13.19
CA GLN A 428 -33.05 2.04 -13.88
C GLN A 428 -32.64 3.51 -13.73
N SER A 429 -32.05 3.89 -12.59
CA SER A 429 -31.61 5.26 -12.31
C SER A 429 -30.19 5.56 -12.78
N GLY A 430 -29.37 4.53 -13.00
CA GLY A 430 -27.94 4.65 -13.27
C GLY A 430 -27.10 5.05 -12.06
N ASP A 431 -27.67 5.10 -10.86
CA ASP A 431 -26.93 5.49 -9.66
C ASP A 431 -25.88 4.43 -9.31
N VAL A 432 -24.73 4.86 -8.82
CA VAL A 432 -23.73 3.99 -8.22
C VAL A 432 -23.62 4.33 -6.73
N THR A 433 -23.50 3.32 -5.89
CA THR A 433 -23.13 3.50 -4.49
C THR A 433 -21.94 2.60 -4.21
N VAL A 434 -20.84 3.22 -3.78
CA VAL A 434 -19.60 2.53 -3.41
C VAL A 434 -19.40 2.67 -1.91
N THR A 435 -18.96 1.58 -1.29
CA THR A 435 -18.58 1.58 0.11
C THR A 435 -17.13 1.18 0.34
N TRP A 436 -16.49 1.73 1.37
CA TRP A 436 -15.18 1.31 1.87
C TRP A 436 -15.21 1.10 3.38
N SER A 437 -14.35 0.24 3.91
CA SER A 437 -14.07 0.22 5.34
C SER A 437 -13.29 1.47 5.74
N VAL A 438 -13.63 2.07 6.88
CA VAL A 438 -12.94 3.25 7.41
C VAL A 438 -12.52 3.09 8.86
N VAL A 439 -11.52 3.88 9.23
CA VAL A 439 -11.23 4.25 10.62
C VAL A 439 -12.25 5.27 11.10
N GLU A 440 -12.85 5.00 12.26
CA GLU A 440 -13.76 5.91 12.96
C GLU A 440 -13.04 7.21 13.32
N GLY A 441 -13.69 8.35 13.10
CA GLY A 441 -13.06 9.67 13.22
C GLY A 441 -12.23 10.09 12.01
N GLY A 442 -12.08 9.23 10.98
CA GLY A 442 -11.40 9.60 9.74
C GLY A 442 -12.27 10.47 8.83
N SER A 443 -11.65 11.50 8.24
CA SER A 443 -12.19 12.26 7.11
C SER A 443 -11.58 11.74 5.81
N TYR A 444 -12.40 11.57 4.77
CA TYR A 444 -11.97 10.94 3.53
C TYR A 444 -12.29 11.80 2.30
N LEU A 445 -11.38 11.80 1.34
CA LEU A 445 -11.65 12.29 -0.01
C LEU A 445 -12.13 11.11 -0.85
N VAL A 446 -13.33 11.19 -1.43
CA VAL A 446 -13.77 10.23 -2.45
C VAL A 446 -13.83 10.91 -3.79
N GLU A 447 -13.25 10.26 -4.79
CA GLU A 447 -13.21 10.75 -6.15
C GLU A 447 -13.78 9.68 -7.09
N ARG A 448 -14.53 10.13 -8.10
CA ARG A 448 -14.96 9.33 -9.25
C ARG A 448 -14.17 9.72 -10.49
N SER A 449 -13.96 8.77 -11.40
CA SER A 449 -13.40 9.03 -12.72
C SER A 449 -14.03 8.10 -13.74
N ALA A 450 -14.23 8.57 -14.97
CA ALA A 450 -14.72 7.73 -16.05
C ALA A 450 -13.60 6.97 -16.79
N ASP A 451 -12.35 7.38 -16.60
CA ASP A 451 -11.18 7.03 -17.43
C ASP A 451 -9.89 6.74 -16.64
N LEU A 452 -9.91 6.89 -15.31
CA LEU A 452 -8.76 6.83 -14.39
C LEU A 452 -7.82 8.05 -14.44
N GLU A 453 -8.15 9.08 -15.22
CA GLU A 453 -7.32 10.27 -15.44
C GLU A 453 -7.97 11.50 -14.82
N ASP A 454 -9.23 11.75 -15.14
CA ASP A 454 -10.01 12.88 -14.63
C ASP A 454 -10.79 12.48 -13.37
N TRP A 455 -10.28 12.90 -12.21
CA TRP A 455 -10.87 12.59 -10.91
C TRP A 455 -11.72 13.76 -10.39
N GLN A 456 -13.00 13.49 -10.17
CA GLN A 456 -13.96 14.43 -9.60
C GLN A 456 -14.29 14.04 -8.17
N VAL A 457 -14.09 14.97 -7.24
CA VAL A 457 -14.51 14.78 -5.85
C VAL A 457 -16.02 14.62 -5.80
N ILE A 458 -16.49 13.54 -5.17
CA ILE A 458 -17.90 13.29 -4.93
C ILE A 458 -18.22 13.31 -3.44
N PRO A 459 -19.45 13.69 -3.06
CA PRO A 459 -19.87 13.61 -1.68
C PRO A 459 -19.80 12.17 -1.17
N ALA A 460 -19.21 12.01 0.01
CA ALA A 460 -19.21 10.76 0.74
C ALA A 460 -19.60 11.01 2.19
N LEU A 461 -20.28 10.03 2.76
CA LEU A 461 -20.70 10.01 4.15
C LEU A 461 -19.88 8.94 4.86
N SER A 462 -19.16 9.35 5.91
CA SER A 462 -18.48 8.42 6.81
C SER A 462 -19.42 8.11 7.97
N GLU A 463 -19.83 6.85 8.10
CA GLU A 463 -20.69 6.36 9.20
C GLU A 463 -20.03 5.16 9.85
N ASP A 464 -19.65 5.29 11.13
CA ASP A 464 -19.05 4.30 12.06
C ASP A 464 -17.88 3.45 11.54
N ARG A 465 -18.05 2.76 10.41
CA ARG A 465 -17.11 1.82 9.77
C ARG A 465 -17.18 1.84 8.24
N THR A 466 -18.10 2.59 7.67
CA THR A 466 -18.36 2.59 6.23
C THR A 466 -18.30 4.00 5.68
N LEU A 467 -17.41 4.22 4.72
CA LEU A 467 -17.50 5.37 3.84
C LEU A 467 -18.45 5.02 2.71
N ILE A 468 -19.53 5.77 2.56
CA ILE A 468 -20.53 5.58 1.52
C ILE A 468 -20.48 6.77 0.59
N ALA A 469 -20.09 6.53 -0.66
CA ALA A 469 -20.22 7.52 -1.72
C ALA A 469 -21.40 7.16 -2.61
N ARG A 470 -22.34 8.08 -2.75
CA ARG A 470 -23.50 7.95 -3.62
C ARG A 470 -23.31 8.85 -4.82
N ASP A 471 -23.39 8.25 -5.99
CA ASP A 471 -23.11 8.90 -7.27
C ASP A 471 -24.32 8.75 -8.21
N PRO A 472 -25.31 9.66 -8.12
CA PRO A 472 -26.57 9.53 -8.84
C PRO A 472 -26.39 9.66 -10.36
N GLY A 473 -27.04 8.80 -11.13
CA GLY A 473 -27.00 8.83 -12.60
C GLY A 473 -25.63 8.52 -13.22
N ALA A 474 -24.62 8.12 -12.45
CA ALA A 474 -23.25 7.94 -12.93
C ALA A 474 -23.14 6.97 -14.13
N LEU A 475 -23.96 5.91 -14.16
CA LEU A 475 -24.02 4.97 -15.27
C LEU A 475 -24.84 5.45 -16.48
N GLN A 476 -25.65 6.52 -16.31
CA GLN A 476 -26.27 7.23 -17.43
C GLN A 476 -25.28 8.22 -18.05
N GLU A 477 -24.38 8.80 -17.25
CA GLU A 477 -23.29 9.66 -17.72
C GLU A 477 -22.21 8.84 -18.43
N ASN A 478 -21.76 7.73 -17.84
CA ASN A 478 -20.82 6.81 -18.45
C ASN A 478 -21.02 5.37 -17.97
N SER A 479 -21.05 4.42 -18.90
CA SER A 479 -21.17 2.98 -18.59
C SER A 479 -20.02 2.40 -17.75
N ARG A 480 -18.89 3.12 -17.63
CA ARG A 480 -17.74 2.77 -16.80
C ARG A 480 -17.45 3.91 -15.84
N GLN A 481 -17.26 3.56 -14.57
CA GLN A 481 -16.92 4.49 -13.51
C GLN A 481 -15.91 3.82 -12.58
N PHE A 482 -14.90 4.57 -12.19
CA PHE A 482 -13.86 4.21 -11.24
C PHE A 482 -14.00 5.11 -10.02
N TYR A 483 -13.75 4.54 -8.85
CA TYR A 483 -13.87 5.26 -7.58
C TYR A 483 -12.62 5.00 -6.74
N ARG A 484 -12.08 6.05 -6.12
CA ARG A 484 -10.99 5.94 -5.15
C ARG A 484 -11.30 6.74 -3.91
N SER A 485 -10.70 6.33 -2.80
CA SER A 485 -10.79 7.05 -1.53
C SER A 485 -9.41 7.17 -0.89
N ARG A 486 -9.15 8.30 -0.22
CA ARG A 486 -7.98 8.49 0.65
C ARG A 486 -8.38 9.07 1.99
N LEU A 487 -7.77 8.59 3.07
CA LEU A 487 -7.82 9.23 4.38
C LEU A 487 -7.10 10.59 4.30
N ILE A 488 -7.72 11.63 4.82
CA ILE A 488 -7.17 13.01 4.83
C ILE A 488 -6.64 13.35 6.22
N GLU A 489 -7.42 13.02 7.25
CA GLU A 489 -7.15 13.34 8.65
C GLU A 489 -7.92 12.37 9.54
N VAL A 490 -7.46 12.21 10.78
CA VAL A 490 -8.18 11.51 11.85
C VAL A 490 -8.49 12.53 12.94
N ALA A 491 -9.74 12.53 13.42
CA ALA A 491 -10.17 13.39 14.52
C ALA A 491 -9.34 13.12 15.79
N PRO A 492 -9.16 14.10 16.71
CA PRO A 492 -8.37 13.92 17.92
C PRO A 492 -8.81 12.70 18.74
N PHE A 493 -7.84 11.85 19.08
CA PHE A 493 -8.01 10.65 19.89
C PHE A 493 -6.84 10.50 20.86
N ASP A 494 -6.95 9.59 21.82
CA ASP A 494 -5.88 9.21 22.74
C ASP A 494 -4.83 8.37 22.01
N GLU A 495 -3.77 9.05 21.57
CA GLU A 495 -2.63 8.51 20.83
C GLU A 495 -1.71 7.59 21.64
N ASN A 496 -1.92 7.48 22.96
CA ASN A 496 -1.00 6.71 23.80
C ASN A 496 -0.97 5.23 23.40
N GLY A 497 0.22 4.75 23.04
CA GLY A 497 0.43 3.37 22.62
C GLY A 497 0.05 3.09 21.18
N PHE A 498 -0.13 4.13 20.36
CA PHE A 498 -0.08 4.05 18.89
C PHE A 498 1.27 4.63 18.46
N ASP A 499 1.93 3.97 17.50
CA ASP A 499 2.88 4.68 16.65
C ASP A 499 1.99 5.40 15.65
N ILE A 500 2.03 6.74 15.61
CA ILE A 500 1.20 7.51 14.68
C ILE A 500 2.16 8.15 13.71
N ASP A 501 2.37 7.50 12.57
CA ASP A 501 2.96 8.16 11.40
C ASP A 501 1.85 8.45 10.39
N LEU A 502 0.95 9.38 10.73
CA LEU A 502 -0.09 9.85 9.81
C LEU A 502 0.48 10.72 8.67
N THR A 503 1.78 10.94 8.66
CA THR A 503 2.53 11.27 7.44
C THR A 503 2.89 9.95 6.76
N LEU A 504 2.29 9.65 5.61
CA LEU A 504 2.75 8.54 4.75
C LEU A 504 4.12 8.83 4.11
N GLY A 505 5.05 9.42 4.87
CA GLY A 505 6.41 9.79 4.53
C GLY A 505 7.25 9.76 5.81
N PRO A 506 8.58 9.60 5.72
CA PRO A 506 9.45 9.51 6.89
C PRO A 506 9.31 10.76 7.76
N SER A 507 9.60 10.66 9.06
CA SER A 507 9.45 11.71 10.08
C SER A 507 10.17 13.04 9.82
N GLY A 508 10.87 13.17 8.68
CA GLY A 508 11.83 14.22 8.36
C GLY A 508 13.10 14.13 9.22
N GLY A 509 14.13 14.87 8.83
CA GLY A 509 15.37 15.04 9.62
C GLY A 509 16.59 14.26 9.13
N ASN A 510 16.44 13.35 8.15
CA ASN A 510 17.57 12.77 7.42
C ASN A 510 18.01 13.69 6.27
N ASN A 511 19.29 13.63 5.92
CA ASN A 511 19.85 14.37 4.80
C ASN A 511 19.36 13.79 3.47
N ILE A 512 19.36 14.61 2.43
CA ILE A 512 19.00 14.21 1.07
C ILE A 512 20.12 14.63 0.12
N LEU A 513 20.66 13.68 -0.63
CA LEU A 513 21.67 13.90 -1.66
C LEU A 513 21.12 13.44 -3.00
N LEU A 514 20.93 14.37 -3.95
CA LEU A 514 20.54 14.05 -5.32
C LEU A 514 21.76 14.17 -6.24
N LEU A 515 22.17 13.06 -6.84
CA LEU A 515 23.25 12.96 -7.80
C LEU A 515 22.67 12.84 -9.22
N ILE A 516 22.98 13.80 -10.10
CA ILE A 516 22.48 13.82 -11.47
C ILE A 516 23.66 13.75 -12.43
N LEU A 517 23.72 12.69 -13.25
CA LEU A 517 24.79 12.45 -14.22
C LEU A 517 24.34 12.90 -15.62
N ASP A 518 25.20 13.63 -16.33
CA ASP A 518 24.87 14.31 -17.60
C ASP A 518 25.28 13.45 -18.80
N ASP A 519 24.34 13.06 -19.66
CA ASP A 519 24.57 12.20 -20.83
C ASP A 519 24.88 10.72 -20.52
N TRP A 520 24.52 10.26 -19.32
CA TRP A 520 24.68 8.87 -18.90
C TRP A 520 23.46 8.01 -19.24
N GLY A 521 23.45 7.49 -20.48
CA GLY A 521 22.45 6.52 -20.94
C GLY A 521 22.68 5.11 -20.41
N ILE A 522 21.62 4.29 -20.45
CA ILE A 522 21.63 2.92 -19.92
C ILE A 522 22.68 2.01 -20.60
N ASP A 523 23.03 2.26 -21.86
CA ASP A 523 24.07 1.51 -22.57
C ASP A 523 25.48 1.68 -21.98
N TRP A 524 25.69 2.73 -21.20
CA TRP A 524 26.90 3.00 -20.42
C TRP A 524 26.74 2.77 -18.91
N SER A 525 25.58 2.27 -18.47
CA SER A 525 25.32 1.96 -17.06
C SER A 525 25.72 0.52 -16.75
N PRO A 526 26.61 0.25 -15.78
CA PRO A 526 26.90 -1.11 -15.37
C PRO A 526 25.73 -1.81 -14.64
N LEU A 527 24.61 -1.11 -14.42
CA LEU A 527 23.39 -1.64 -13.81
C LEU A 527 22.33 -2.05 -14.84
N ASP A 528 22.23 -1.30 -15.95
CA ASP A 528 21.13 -1.43 -16.92
C ASP A 528 21.56 -1.82 -18.33
N SER A 529 22.87 -1.83 -18.63
CA SER A 529 23.38 -1.95 -20.00
C SER A 529 22.88 -3.20 -20.73
N PRO A 530 22.19 -3.03 -21.88
CA PRO A 530 21.70 -4.16 -22.67
C PRO A 530 22.81 -4.81 -23.51
N GLY A 531 22.78 -6.14 -23.61
CA GLY A 531 23.58 -6.90 -24.59
C GLY A 531 25.09 -6.96 -24.28
N ASN A 532 25.91 -6.71 -25.31
CA ASN A 532 27.38 -6.83 -25.25
C ASN A 532 28.09 -5.45 -25.19
N ALA A 533 27.39 -4.39 -24.78
CA ALA A 533 27.99 -3.07 -24.63
C ALA A 533 29.14 -3.11 -23.60
N ARG A 534 30.20 -2.31 -23.85
CA ARG A 534 31.35 -2.24 -22.94
C ARG A 534 31.05 -1.13 -21.92
N VAL A 535 30.83 -1.54 -20.68
CA VAL A 535 30.51 -0.65 -19.55
C VAL A 535 31.77 -0.21 -18.79
N PRO A 536 31.78 1.02 -18.24
CA PRO A 536 32.87 1.52 -17.39
C PRO A 536 32.93 0.80 -16.04
N ASP A 537 34.10 0.81 -15.40
CA ASP A 537 34.26 0.34 -14.01
C ASP A 537 33.77 1.42 -13.02
N MET A 538 32.57 1.23 -12.47
CA MET A 538 31.93 2.19 -11.55
C MET A 538 31.51 1.51 -10.23
N PRO A 539 32.47 1.06 -9.40
CA PRO A 539 32.19 0.28 -8.20
C PRO A 539 31.44 1.04 -7.11
N ASN A 540 31.57 2.37 -7.01
CA ASN A 540 30.88 3.14 -5.97
C ASN A 540 29.37 3.26 -6.25
N LEU A 541 29.00 3.44 -7.52
CA LEU A 541 27.60 3.42 -7.96
C LEU A 541 26.99 2.02 -7.82
N GLN A 542 27.74 0.97 -8.16
CA GLN A 542 27.32 -0.40 -7.91
C GLN A 542 27.14 -0.67 -6.40
N PHE A 543 27.98 -0.07 -5.55
CA PHE A 543 27.81 -0.14 -4.10
C PHE A 543 26.51 0.53 -3.65
N LEU A 544 26.15 1.71 -4.18
CA LEU A 544 24.88 2.35 -3.87
C LEU A 544 23.68 1.47 -4.29
N ALA A 545 23.73 0.89 -5.49
CA ALA A 545 22.68 -0.01 -5.97
C ALA A 545 22.56 -1.30 -5.13
N ALA A 546 23.70 -1.92 -4.78
CA ALA A 546 23.72 -3.13 -3.96
C ALA A 546 23.20 -2.89 -2.53
N ASN A 547 23.31 -1.66 -2.03
CA ASN A 547 22.83 -1.26 -0.70
C ASN A 547 21.50 -0.49 -0.75
N GLY A 548 20.85 -0.42 -1.91
CA GLY A 548 19.61 0.32 -2.11
C GLY A 548 18.65 -0.38 -3.05
N LEU A 549 17.75 0.42 -3.61
CA LEU A 549 16.74 0.02 -4.57
C LEU A 549 17.07 0.63 -5.94
N HIS A 550 17.20 -0.23 -6.94
CA HIS A 550 17.42 0.14 -8.35
C HIS A 550 16.11 0.02 -9.13
N PHE A 551 15.66 1.14 -9.70
CA PHE A 551 14.47 1.18 -10.56
C PHE A 551 14.87 0.85 -12.00
N THR A 552 14.44 -0.30 -12.46
CA THR A 552 14.78 -0.83 -13.80
C THR A 552 13.95 -0.19 -14.92
N ASN A 553 12.90 0.55 -14.54
CA ASN A 553 11.92 1.17 -15.41
C ASN A 553 11.78 2.68 -15.09
N ALA A 554 12.91 3.39 -15.14
CA ALA A 554 12.97 4.83 -14.91
C ALA A 554 13.15 5.61 -16.23
N CYS A 555 12.37 6.68 -16.41
CA CYS A 555 12.40 7.53 -17.60
C CYS A 555 12.68 9.01 -17.24
N ALA A 556 13.58 9.63 -18.00
CA ALA A 556 13.86 11.05 -18.02
C ALA A 556 13.21 11.73 -19.24
N GLN A 557 13.41 13.04 -19.39
CA GLN A 557 13.12 13.73 -20.64
C GLN A 557 14.25 13.49 -21.64
N ALA A 558 14.01 13.77 -22.93
CA ALA A 558 14.97 13.45 -23.99
C ALA A 558 16.29 14.25 -23.92
N THR A 559 16.32 15.34 -23.16
CA THR A 559 17.51 16.20 -22.99
C THR A 559 17.60 16.83 -21.60
N CYS A 560 18.80 17.28 -21.25
CA CYS A 560 19.19 17.79 -19.93
C CYS A 560 18.30 18.91 -19.35
N SER A 561 18.03 20.00 -20.08
CA SER A 561 17.24 21.14 -19.53
C SER A 561 15.79 20.75 -19.21
N PRO A 562 15.04 20.10 -20.11
CA PRO A 562 13.72 19.54 -19.77
C PRO A 562 13.74 18.65 -18.53
N THR A 563 14.67 17.69 -18.44
CA THR A 563 14.77 16.80 -17.26
C THR A 563 14.98 17.57 -15.96
N ARG A 564 15.94 18.51 -15.95
CA ARG A 564 16.26 19.30 -14.77
C ARG A 564 15.09 20.18 -14.33
N ALA A 565 14.37 20.79 -15.28
CA ALA A 565 13.15 21.56 -15.00
C ALA A 565 12.06 20.66 -14.42
N THR A 566 11.87 19.47 -14.98
CA THR A 566 10.87 18.50 -14.51
C THR A 566 11.17 17.99 -13.10
N ILE A 567 12.42 17.67 -12.76
CA ILE A 567 12.80 17.30 -11.38
C ILE A 567 12.57 18.48 -10.43
N LEU A 568 12.91 19.69 -10.85
CA LEU A 568 12.82 20.88 -9.99
C LEU A 568 11.38 21.31 -9.70
N THR A 569 10.41 20.96 -10.55
CA THR A 569 9.02 21.44 -10.48
C THR A 569 7.98 20.32 -10.30
N GLY A 570 8.36 19.06 -10.55
CA GLY A 570 7.43 17.93 -10.58
C GLY A 570 6.44 17.96 -11.74
N ARG A 571 6.74 18.73 -12.80
CA ARG A 571 5.82 19.02 -13.91
C ARG A 571 6.41 18.64 -15.26
N HIS A 572 5.57 18.20 -16.19
CA HIS A 572 5.99 17.86 -17.55
C HIS A 572 6.42 19.08 -18.37
N PRO A 573 7.31 18.89 -19.37
CA PRO A 573 7.82 19.96 -20.23
C PRO A 573 6.77 20.90 -20.83
N PHE A 574 5.64 20.38 -21.33
CA PHE A 574 4.59 21.20 -21.91
C PHE A 574 3.95 22.19 -20.93
N ARG A 575 3.99 21.91 -19.62
CA ARG A 575 3.44 22.80 -18.58
C ARG A 575 4.35 23.97 -18.28
N HIS A 576 5.65 23.71 -18.14
CA HIS A 576 6.65 24.75 -17.80
C HIS A 576 7.32 25.35 -19.05
N GLY A 577 7.04 24.82 -20.24
CA GLY A 577 7.48 25.37 -21.53
C GLY A 577 8.93 25.08 -21.91
N ILE A 578 9.63 24.17 -21.22
CA ILE A 578 11.04 23.82 -21.52
C ILE A 578 11.08 22.44 -22.16
N GLY A 579 10.92 22.37 -23.48
CA GLY A 579 11.03 21.15 -24.28
C GLY A 579 12.41 20.87 -24.88
N SER A 580 13.34 21.84 -24.82
CA SER A 580 14.70 21.71 -25.34
C SER A 580 15.69 22.62 -24.59
N PRO A 581 17.01 22.36 -24.69
CA PRO A 581 18.02 23.21 -24.06
C PRO A 581 18.17 24.58 -24.74
N ALA A 582 17.87 24.66 -26.04
CA ALA A 582 18.08 25.87 -26.83
C ALA A 582 17.07 26.95 -26.45
N GLY A 583 17.53 27.96 -25.69
CA GLY A 583 16.66 29.04 -25.20
C GLY A 583 15.89 28.69 -23.94
N ALA A 584 16.25 27.60 -23.24
CA ALA A 584 15.66 27.22 -21.96
C ALA A 584 15.77 28.36 -20.94
N SER A 585 14.63 28.76 -20.36
CA SER A 585 14.55 29.69 -19.25
C SER A 585 13.37 29.30 -18.38
N LEU A 586 13.62 28.88 -17.13
CA LEU A 586 12.58 28.50 -16.18
C LEU A 586 11.69 29.72 -15.90
N PRO A 587 10.37 29.62 -16.12
CA PRO A 587 9.47 30.70 -15.78
C PRO A 587 9.52 31.00 -14.28
N GLU A 588 9.59 32.28 -13.90
CA GLU A 588 9.54 32.71 -12.49
C GLU A 588 8.22 32.36 -11.78
N THR A 589 7.23 31.86 -12.52
CA THR A 589 5.93 31.42 -12.00
C THR A 589 5.90 29.96 -11.59
N GLU A 590 6.91 29.16 -11.94
CA GLU A 590 7.00 27.78 -11.51
C GLU A 590 7.23 27.68 -10.00
N PHE A 591 6.70 26.64 -9.38
CA PHE A 591 6.90 26.36 -7.95
C PHE A 591 7.95 25.27 -7.80
N THR A 592 9.13 25.66 -7.33
CA THR A 592 10.35 24.84 -7.35
C THR A 592 10.60 24.11 -6.03
N LEU A 593 11.49 23.10 -6.03
CA LEU A 593 11.87 22.39 -4.79
C LEU A 593 12.30 23.35 -3.67
N PRO A 594 13.24 24.29 -3.88
CA PRO A 594 13.66 25.18 -2.80
C PRO A 594 12.53 26.03 -2.23
N GLU A 595 11.60 26.48 -3.08
CA GLU A 595 10.44 27.25 -2.66
C GLU A 595 9.45 26.38 -1.86
N ALA A 596 9.34 25.09 -2.15
CA ALA A 596 8.55 24.15 -1.36
C ALA A 596 9.19 23.90 0.03
N PHE A 597 10.51 23.72 0.10
CA PHE A 597 11.23 23.63 1.37
C PHE A 597 11.12 24.91 2.21
N GLU A 598 11.15 26.08 1.57
CA GLU A 598 10.94 27.38 2.21
C GLU A 598 9.50 27.54 2.70
N SER A 599 8.51 27.20 1.86
CA SER A 599 7.07 27.28 2.19
C SER A 599 6.69 26.37 3.35
N ALA A 600 7.35 25.22 3.48
CA ALA A 600 7.19 24.29 4.60
C ALA A 600 7.86 24.79 5.90
N ALA A 601 8.70 25.82 5.84
CA ALA A 601 9.61 26.21 6.92
C ALA A 601 10.43 25.01 7.44
N SER A 602 10.90 24.16 6.52
CA SER A 602 11.49 22.83 6.79
C SER A 602 12.76 22.84 7.66
N GLY A 603 13.49 23.96 7.69
CA GLY A 603 14.77 24.06 8.39
C GLY A 603 15.94 23.33 7.70
N TYR A 604 15.73 22.76 6.50
CA TYR A 604 16.80 22.15 5.73
C TYR A 604 17.76 23.21 5.17
N ALA A 605 19.06 22.94 5.24
CA ALA A 605 20.03 23.69 4.44
C ALA A 605 19.97 23.20 2.98
N LEU A 606 19.90 24.12 2.03
CA LEU A 606 19.70 23.78 0.61
C LEU A 606 20.87 24.29 -0.23
N PHE A 607 21.42 23.43 -1.10
CA PHE A 607 22.49 23.84 -2.01
C PHE A 607 22.39 23.13 -3.36
N SER A 608 22.51 23.89 -4.45
CA SER A 608 22.64 23.36 -5.80
C SER A 608 24.05 23.55 -6.33
N ILE A 609 24.64 22.47 -6.81
CA ILE A 609 26.01 22.41 -7.30
C ILE A 609 26.03 21.94 -8.75
N GLY A 610 26.85 22.58 -9.58
CA GLY A 610 27.15 22.16 -10.95
C GLY A 610 26.30 22.79 -12.03
N LYS A 611 25.84 21.97 -12.97
CA LYS A 611 25.12 22.39 -14.18
C LYS A 611 23.71 22.86 -13.85
N TRP A 612 23.46 24.16 -14.06
CA TRP A 612 22.13 24.75 -13.94
C TRP A 612 21.27 24.53 -15.20
N HIS A 613 21.62 25.19 -16.31
CA HIS A 613 21.04 24.98 -17.65
C HIS A 613 19.53 25.28 -17.80
N LEU A 614 18.97 26.13 -16.95
CA LEU A 614 17.56 26.55 -16.97
C LEU A 614 17.37 28.08 -17.15
N GLY A 615 18.32 28.75 -17.80
CA GLY A 615 18.27 30.19 -18.07
C GLY A 615 18.34 31.09 -16.83
N GLY A 616 18.12 32.40 -17.03
CA GLY A 616 18.20 33.43 -15.99
C GLY A 616 19.63 33.95 -15.74
N GLY A 617 19.77 35.25 -15.50
CA GLY A 617 21.05 35.87 -15.13
C GLY A 617 21.55 35.38 -13.77
N VAL A 618 22.81 35.66 -13.46
CA VAL A 618 23.50 35.13 -12.25
C VAL A 618 23.03 35.80 -10.94
N ASP A 619 22.16 36.82 -11.00
CA ASP A 619 21.88 37.75 -9.89
C ASP A 619 20.46 37.61 -9.29
N GLY A 620 20.17 36.53 -8.55
CA GLY A 620 18.98 36.45 -7.68
C GLY A 620 18.43 35.04 -7.38
N ALA A 621 17.72 34.87 -6.25
CA ALA A 621 17.10 33.57 -5.88
C ALA A 621 16.14 33.05 -6.97
N ARG A 622 15.37 33.94 -7.63
CA ARG A 622 14.43 33.56 -8.70
C ARG A 622 15.11 33.16 -10.00
N SER A 623 16.28 33.73 -10.33
CA SER A 623 17.05 33.30 -11.50
C SER A 623 17.83 32.00 -11.26
N ARG A 624 17.87 31.54 -10.01
CA ARG A 624 18.36 30.23 -9.57
C ARG A 624 17.22 29.28 -9.18
N GLY A 625 15.99 29.51 -9.63
CA GLY A 625 14.84 28.64 -9.31
C GLY A 625 14.68 28.38 -7.80
N GLY A 626 14.82 29.43 -6.98
CA GLY A 626 14.61 29.39 -5.53
C GLY A 626 15.84 29.01 -4.69
N TRP A 627 16.93 28.51 -5.28
CA TRP A 627 18.07 28.03 -4.48
C TRP A 627 18.71 29.17 -3.66
N PRO A 628 18.88 29.00 -2.33
CA PRO A 628 19.52 30.01 -1.48
C PRO A 628 21.02 30.09 -1.74
N SER A 629 21.67 28.96 -2.08
CA SER A 629 23.07 28.87 -2.47
C SER A 629 23.23 28.13 -3.80
N PHE A 630 24.20 28.55 -4.62
CA PHE A 630 24.57 27.92 -5.88
C PHE A 630 26.07 28.03 -6.18
N ALA A 631 26.68 26.94 -6.62
CA ALA A 631 28.06 26.91 -7.13
C ALA A 631 28.16 26.03 -8.38
N GLY A 632 28.56 26.58 -9.52
CA GLY A 632 28.66 25.79 -10.76
C GLY A 632 28.63 26.63 -12.03
N ALA A 633 28.03 26.14 -13.11
CA ALA A 633 27.95 26.87 -14.37
C ALA A 633 26.51 26.98 -14.88
N ALA A 634 26.19 28.13 -15.49
CA ALA A 634 24.87 28.42 -16.03
C ALA A 634 24.54 27.56 -17.28
N ALA A 635 25.55 27.06 -17.99
CA ALA A 635 25.43 26.31 -19.24
C ALA A 635 26.44 25.16 -19.32
N ASN A 636 26.46 24.45 -20.46
CA ASN A 636 27.47 23.44 -20.76
C ASN A 636 28.90 24.02 -20.68
N LEU A 637 29.84 23.22 -20.16
CA LEU A 637 31.25 23.59 -20.15
C LEU A 637 31.82 23.57 -21.57
N THR A 638 32.77 24.47 -21.82
CA THR A 638 33.57 24.47 -23.06
C THR A 638 34.93 23.80 -22.87
N ASP A 639 35.36 23.63 -21.62
CA ASP A 639 36.56 22.89 -21.20
C ASP A 639 36.39 22.47 -19.72
N TYR A 640 36.74 21.23 -19.37
CA TYR A 640 36.72 20.74 -17.98
C TYR A 640 37.85 21.25 -17.08
N TRP A 641 38.90 21.84 -17.67
CA TRP A 641 40.06 22.37 -16.96
C TRP A 641 40.10 23.90 -16.93
N ALA A 642 39.34 24.55 -17.81
CA ALA A 642 39.34 26.00 -17.99
C ALA A 642 37.92 26.52 -18.20
N TRP A 643 37.21 26.86 -17.12
CA TRP A 643 35.80 27.24 -17.17
C TRP A 643 35.47 28.36 -16.18
N ASP A 644 34.34 29.02 -16.40
CA ASP A 644 33.84 30.09 -15.53
C ASP A 644 32.87 29.49 -14.49
N LYS A 645 33.28 29.52 -13.22
CA LYS A 645 32.47 29.10 -12.08
C LYS A 645 31.68 30.27 -11.54
N ILE A 646 30.41 30.06 -11.28
CA ILE A 646 29.49 31.02 -10.67
C ILE A 646 29.22 30.55 -9.25
N VAL A 647 29.55 31.38 -8.26
CA VAL A 647 29.20 31.17 -6.85
C VAL A 647 28.32 32.34 -6.41
N ASP A 648 27.05 32.07 -6.14
CA ASP A 648 26.06 33.05 -5.69
C ASP A 648 26.08 34.38 -6.47
N GLY A 649 26.16 34.28 -7.80
CA GLY A 649 26.18 35.42 -8.72
C GLY A 649 27.57 35.93 -9.09
N THR A 650 28.61 35.52 -8.36
CA THR A 650 29.99 35.91 -8.64
C THR A 650 30.64 34.92 -9.59
N THR A 651 31.10 35.39 -10.75
CA THR A 651 31.82 34.56 -11.73
C THR A 651 33.33 34.63 -11.53
N THR A 652 33.99 33.49 -11.40
CA THR A 652 35.44 33.34 -11.28
C THR A 652 35.99 32.26 -12.23
N PRO A 653 37.10 32.51 -12.94
CA PRO A 653 37.70 31.50 -13.79
C PRO A 653 38.39 30.41 -12.95
N VAL A 654 38.10 29.15 -13.25
CA VAL A 654 38.80 27.96 -12.75
C VAL A 654 39.72 27.48 -13.86
N THR A 655 41.02 27.34 -13.58
CA THR A 655 42.03 27.01 -14.61
C THR A 655 42.95 25.84 -14.26
N ASP A 656 42.92 25.36 -13.01
CA ASP A 656 43.85 24.35 -12.49
C ASP A 656 43.15 23.13 -11.86
N THR A 657 41.82 23.13 -11.77
CA THR A 657 41.02 22.06 -11.14
C THR A 657 40.08 21.46 -12.17
N TYR A 658 40.03 20.13 -12.23
CA TYR A 658 39.08 19.41 -13.07
C TYR A 658 37.65 19.66 -12.56
N ALA A 659 36.71 20.03 -13.44
CA ALA A 659 35.38 20.46 -13.04
C ALA A 659 34.65 19.46 -12.13
N THR A 660 34.73 18.15 -12.40
CA THR A 660 34.11 17.13 -11.54
C THR A 660 34.69 17.11 -10.12
N THR A 661 36.01 17.30 -9.99
CA THR A 661 36.68 17.42 -8.68
C THR A 661 36.21 18.67 -7.94
N ASP A 662 36.11 19.81 -8.64
CA ASP A 662 35.62 21.07 -8.07
C ASP A 662 34.16 20.97 -7.59
N GLN A 663 33.29 20.29 -8.34
CA GLN A 663 31.91 20.02 -7.93
C GLN A 663 31.83 19.16 -6.65
N VAL A 664 32.69 18.15 -6.51
CA VAL A 664 32.74 17.33 -5.29
C VAL A 664 33.38 18.09 -4.12
N ASP A 665 34.36 18.96 -4.37
CA ASP A 665 34.94 19.83 -3.34
C ASP A 665 33.87 20.77 -2.77
N ASP A 666 33.06 21.41 -3.60
CA ASP A 666 31.93 22.26 -3.15
C ASP A 666 30.92 21.47 -2.31
N ALA A 667 30.61 20.22 -2.71
CA ALA A 667 29.65 19.37 -2.00
C ALA A 667 30.20 18.96 -0.63
N LEU A 668 31.48 18.59 -0.57
CA LEU A 668 32.16 18.24 0.67
C LEU A 668 32.24 19.43 1.62
N ASP A 669 32.61 20.61 1.13
CA ASP A 669 32.67 21.83 1.94
C ASP A 669 31.29 22.14 2.53
N PHE A 670 30.22 22.08 1.73
CA PHE A 670 28.86 22.25 2.21
C PHE A 670 28.45 21.24 3.28
N ILE A 671 28.69 19.94 3.04
CA ILE A 671 28.30 18.86 3.97
C ILE A 671 29.06 19.01 5.30
N ARG A 672 30.36 19.32 5.25
CA ARG A 672 31.20 19.50 6.45
C ARG A 672 30.86 20.74 7.25
N ASP A 673 30.38 21.80 6.59
CA ASP A 673 30.02 23.06 7.23
C ASP A 673 28.66 23.02 7.94
N GLN A 674 27.86 21.96 7.75
CA GLN A 674 26.56 21.86 8.41
C GLN A 674 26.71 21.68 9.94
N PRO A 675 26.04 22.50 10.75
CA PRO A 675 25.98 22.28 12.19
C PRO A 675 25.40 20.91 12.50
N GLY A 676 25.97 20.20 13.49
CA GLY A 676 25.47 18.88 13.89
C GLY A 676 23.98 18.93 14.25
N GLY A 677 23.17 18.14 13.54
CA GLY A 677 21.71 18.05 13.70
C GLY A 677 20.89 18.93 12.76
N THR A 678 21.50 19.75 11.89
CA THR A 678 20.77 20.45 10.82
C THR A 678 20.69 19.54 9.59
N PRO A 679 19.48 19.09 9.17
CA PRO A 679 19.35 18.31 7.95
C PRO A 679 19.63 19.17 6.72
N TRP A 680 20.09 18.54 5.64
CA TRP A 680 20.40 19.24 4.40
C TRP A 680 19.89 18.51 3.17
N PHE A 681 19.60 19.29 2.13
CA PHE A 681 19.34 18.80 0.78
C PHE A 681 20.38 19.37 -0.19
N CYS A 682 21.18 18.48 -0.77
CA CYS A 682 22.21 18.83 -1.73
C CYS A 682 21.86 18.27 -3.12
N TRP A 683 21.72 19.15 -4.10
CA TRP A 683 21.58 18.82 -5.51
C TRP A 683 22.96 18.90 -6.17
N VAL A 684 23.47 17.80 -6.70
CA VAL A 684 24.75 17.75 -7.42
C VAL A 684 24.49 17.37 -8.88
N GLY A 685 24.39 18.37 -9.74
CA GLY A 685 24.24 18.21 -11.17
C GLY A 685 25.60 18.16 -11.85
N PHE A 686 26.18 16.99 -12.03
CA PHE A 686 27.48 16.84 -12.69
C PHE A 686 27.46 17.38 -14.11
N HIS A 687 28.59 17.94 -14.55
CA HIS A 687 28.83 18.23 -15.96
C HIS A 687 29.27 16.97 -16.72
N ALA A 688 29.95 16.05 -16.04
CA ALA A 688 30.44 14.81 -16.62
C ALA A 688 29.30 13.78 -16.83
N PRO A 689 29.42 12.93 -17.87
CA PRO A 689 30.45 12.92 -18.93
C PRO A 689 30.16 13.76 -20.19
N HIS A 690 29.30 14.79 -20.13
CA HIS A 690 28.93 15.59 -21.32
C HIS A 690 30.13 16.15 -22.08
N THR A 691 29.99 16.33 -23.40
CA THR A 691 30.98 16.99 -24.25
C THR A 691 31.42 18.37 -23.72
N PRO A 692 32.69 18.80 -23.94
CA PRO A 692 33.73 18.15 -24.74
C PRO A 692 34.32 16.90 -24.08
N ILE A 693 34.71 15.91 -24.91
CA ILE A 693 35.23 14.63 -24.43
C ILE A 693 36.72 14.76 -24.08
N HIS A 694 37.00 14.96 -22.80
CA HIS A 694 38.35 15.21 -22.27
C HIS A 694 38.93 13.98 -21.56
N ALA A 695 40.26 13.92 -21.50
CA ALA A 695 40.92 12.98 -20.61
C ALA A 695 40.79 13.49 -19.16
N PRO A 696 40.25 12.70 -18.22
CA PRO A 696 40.22 13.07 -16.81
C PRO A 696 41.62 12.94 -16.17
N PRO A 697 41.80 13.44 -14.93
CA PRO A 697 43.03 13.25 -14.18
C PRO A 697 43.41 11.75 -14.07
N PRO A 698 44.66 11.35 -14.39
CA PRO A 698 45.07 9.93 -14.34
C PRO A 698 44.93 9.29 -12.95
N GLY A 699 44.95 10.09 -11.88
CA GLY A 699 44.78 9.61 -10.51
C GLY A 699 43.35 9.22 -10.14
N LEU A 700 42.36 9.53 -11.00
CA LEU A 700 40.96 9.15 -10.81
C LEU A 700 40.57 7.90 -11.63
N LEU A 701 41.52 7.30 -12.34
CA LEU A 701 41.27 6.13 -13.20
C LEU A 701 41.76 4.83 -12.54
N PRO A 702 41.18 3.67 -12.89
CA PRO A 702 41.65 2.37 -12.44
C PRO A 702 43.14 2.13 -12.75
N ALA A 703 43.81 1.36 -11.89
CA ALA A 703 45.18 0.92 -12.14
C ALA A 703 45.26 0.15 -13.47
N ASP A 704 46.31 0.38 -14.26
CA ASP A 704 46.54 -0.19 -15.60
C ASP A 704 45.69 0.36 -16.76
N THR A 705 44.98 1.47 -16.55
CA THR A 705 44.29 2.19 -17.64
C THR A 705 45.31 2.72 -18.67
N SER A 706 45.22 2.24 -19.91
CA SER A 706 46.12 2.65 -21.00
C SER A 706 45.77 4.07 -21.50
N PRO A 707 46.76 4.91 -21.86
CA PRO A 707 46.48 6.19 -22.51
C PRO A 707 45.86 5.96 -23.89
N THR A 708 44.61 6.37 -24.07
CA THR A 708 43.80 6.14 -25.27
C THR A 708 43.49 7.46 -26.00
N ALA A 709 43.20 7.35 -27.30
CA ALA A 709 43.00 8.49 -28.20
C ALA A 709 41.56 8.65 -28.70
N SER A 710 40.68 7.66 -28.48
CA SER A 710 39.31 7.71 -29.00
C SER A 710 38.36 8.45 -28.05
N ASN A 711 37.34 9.11 -28.60
CA ASN A 711 36.30 9.74 -27.77
C ASN A 711 35.52 8.70 -26.95
N ARG A 712 35.35 7.48 -27.46
CA ARG A 712 34.68 6.39 -26.74
C ARG A 712 35.44 6.00 -25.47
N ASP A 713 36.76 5.81 -25.57
CA ASP A 713 37.58 5.44 -24.40
C ASP A 713 37.70 6.58 -23.40
N ARG A 714 37.73 7.84 -23.87
CA ARG A 714 37.72 9.00 -22.98
C ARG A 714 36.39 9.19 -22.27
N PHE A 715 35.28 8.90 -22.93
CA PHE A 715 33.95 8.94 -22.31
C PHE A 715 33.83 7.91 -21.18
N GLU A 716 34.32 6.68 -21.43
CA GLU A 716 34.45 5.65 -20.39
C GLU A 716 35.30 6.13 -19.20
N GLN A 717 36.48 6.69 -19.48
CA GLN A 717 37.36 7.24 -18.45
C GLN A 717 36.71 8.38 -17.66
N MET A 718 35.94 9.26 -18.32
CA MET A 718 35.21 10.32 -17.63
C MET A 718 34.16 9.76 -16.67
N LEU A 719 33.49 8.65 -17.03
CA LEU A 719 32.56 7.93 -16.15
C LEU A 719 33.28 7.24 -14.97
N GLU A 720 34.41 6.59 -15.21
CA GLU A 720 35.24 5.97 -14.15
C GLU A 720 35.80 7.03 -13.17
N ALA A 721 36.24 8.18 -13.70
CA ALA A 721 36.70 9.29 -12.88
C ALA A 721 35.56 9.93 -12.06
N LEU A 722 34.36 10.02 -12.65
CA LEU A 722 33.17 10.48 -11.96
C LEU A 722 32.77 9.53 -10.82
N ASP A 723 32.80 8.21 -11.04
CA ASP A 723 32.56 7.22 -9.98
C ASP A 723 33.59 7.34 -8.85
N THR A 724 34.86 7.56 -9.18
CA THR A 724 35.92 7.76 -8.18
C THR A 724 35.67 9.01 -7.33
N GLU A 725 35.23 10.11 -7.95
CA GLU A 725 34.86 11.35 -7.24
C GLU A 725 33.59 11.16 -6.39
N ILE A 726 32.60 10.42 -6.86
CA ILE A 726 31.44 10.02 -6.05
C ILE A 726 31.91 9.18 -4.86
N GLY A 727 32.81 8.22 -5.04
CA GLY A 727 33.40 7.44 -3.96
C GLY A 727 34.12 8.31 -2.92
N ARG A 728 34.76 9.40 -3.35
CA ARG A 728 35.36 10.39 -2.45
C ARG A 728 34.30 11.17 -1.67
N LEU A 729 33.21 11.60 -2.33
CA LEU A 729 32.08 12.26 -1.67
C LEU A 729 31.47 11.37 -0.58
N LEU A 730 31.21 10.10 -0.90
CA LEU A 730 30.56 9.14 -0.01
C LEU A 730 31.38 8.79 1.25
N GLN A 731 32.68 9.07 1.29
CA GLN A 731 33.50 8.87 2.48
C GLN A 731 33.14 9.84 3.62
N ASP A 732 32.58 11.00 3.28
CA ASP A 732 32.21 12.05 4.24
C ASP A 732 30.69 12.13 4.45
N VAL A 733 29.91 11.45 3.61
CA VAL A 733 28.46 11.32 3.79
C VAL A 733 28.19 10.25 4.84
N ASP A 734 27.46 10.61 5.90
CA ASP A 734 26.90 9.63 6.82
C ASP A 734 25.74 8.89 6.16
N LEU A 735 26.02 7.69 5.63
CA LEU A 735 25.04 6.84 4.95
C LEU A 735 23.91 6.36 5.87
N ALA A 736 24.09 6.40 7.19
CA ALA A 736 23.03 6.06 8.14
C ALA A 736 22.04 7.21 8.36
N GLN A 737 22.36 8.41 7.89
CA GLN A 737 21.56 9.63 8.06
C GLN A 737 21.31 10.35 6.73
N THR A 738 21.59 9.72 5.58
CA THR A 738 21.47 10.36 4.27
C THR A 738 20.75 9.46 3.28
N ASN A 739 19.64 9.95 2.75
CA ASN A 739 18.97 9.40 1.59
C ASN A 739 19.66 9.91 0.33
N ILE A 740 20.13 8.99 -0.51
CA ILE A 740 20.82 9.27 -1.76
C ILE A 740 19.93 8.82 -2.91
N LEU A 741 19.63 9.76 -3.80
CA LEU A 741 18.97 9.52 -5.08
C LEU A 741 19.99 9.75 -6.19
N LEU A 742 20.15 8.77 -7.08
CA LEU A 742 21.05 8.83 -8.22
C LEU A 742 20.25 8.68 -9.50
N VAL A 743 20.43 9.58 -10.46
CA VAL A 743 19.71 9.53 -11.74
C VAL A 743 20.56 10.03 -12.91
N GLY A 744 20.38 9.43 -14.09
CA GLY A 744 20.87 10.01 -15.36
C GLY A 744 19.89 11.07 -15.89
N ASP A 745 20.38 12.17 -16.47
CA ASP A 745 19.48 13.23 -16.94
C ASP A 745 18.86 13.00 -18.33
N ASN A 746 19.51 12.19 -19.17
CA ASN A 746 19.02 11.72 -20.46
C ASN A 746 19.91 10.59 -21.00
N GLY A 747 19.53 10.03 -22.15
CA GLY A 747 20.28 9.02 -22.86
C GLY A 747 21.64 9.46 -23.42
N THR A 748 22.34 8.54 -24.08
CA THR A 748 23.71 8.73 -24.54
C THR A 748 23.80 9.49 -25.87
N PRO A 749 24.80 10.36 -26.08
CA PRO A 749 25.01 11.06 -27.35
C PRO A 749 25.14 10.09 -28.52
N ASN A 750 24.48 10.37 -29.65
CA ASN A 750 24.45 9.47 -30.82
C ASN A 750 25.83 9.01 -31.31
N ASN A 751 26.88 9.83 -31.19
CA ASN A 751 28.24 9.47 -31.60
C ASN A 751 29.00 8.55 -30.62
N LEU A 752 28.38 8.23 -29.48
CA LEU A 752 28.90 7.37 -28.41
C LEU A 752 27.93 6.23 -28.06
N LEU A 753 26.79 6.14 -28.76
CA LEU A 753 25.78 5.12 -28.58
C LEU A 753 26.37 3.72 -28.82
N GLN A 754 26.01 2.76 -27.97
CA GLN A 754 26.39 1.36 -28.11
C GLN A 754 25.20 0.50 -28.54
N ALA A 755 25.48 -0.59 -29.28
CA ALA A 755 24.48 -1.59 -29.62
C ALA A 755 23.84 -2.17 -28.35
N PRO A 756 22.54 -2.47 -28.34
CA PRO A 756 21.65 -2.65 -29.49
C PRO A 756 21.07 -1.35 -30.07
N PHE A 757 21.18 -0.22 -29.38
CA PHE A 757 20.59 1.04 -29.86
C PHE A 757 21.22 1.52 -31.17
N SER A 758 20.36 1.93 -32.10
CA SER A 758 20.74 2.46 -33.41
C SER A 758 20.97 3.96 -33.39
N ASN A 759 21.79 4.45 -34.32
CA ASN A 759 21.99 5.89 -34.52
C ASN A 759 20.65 6.58 -34.79
N GLY A 760 20.30 7.58 -33.96
CA GLY A 760 18.98 8.22 -33.98
C GLY A 760 18.04 7.76 -32.86
N HIS A 761 18.46 6.85 -31.98
CA HIS A 761 17.69 6.42 -30.79
C HIS A 761 18.37 6.86 -29.47
N GLY A 762 19.37 7.76 -29.55
CA GLY A 762 20.11 8.29 -28.40
C GLY A 762 19.54 9.60 -27.84
N LYS A 763 20.37 10.33 -27.09
CA LYS A 763 20.10 11.69 -26.59
C LYS A 763 19.38 12.57 -27.62
N GLY A 764 18.35 13.27 -27.15
CA GLY A 764 17.55 14.19 -27.98
C GLY A 764 16.37 13.53 -28.68
N THR A 765 16.13 12.24 -28.44
CA THR A 765 15.05 11.47 -29.05
C THR A 765 14.16 10.85 -27.97
N LEU A 766 12.94 10.47 -28.37
CA LEU A 766 11.93 9.88 -27.48
C LEU A 766 12.04 8.35 -27.36
N TYR A 767 13.01 7.75 -28.05
CA TYR A 767 13.35 6.33 -27.97
C TYR A 767 14.00 6.00 -26.61
N GLU A 768 13.98 4.72 -26.21
CA GLU A 768 14.51 4.21 -24.94
C GLU A 768 15.96 4.63 -24.73
N GLY A 769 16.80 4.59 -25.77
CA GLY A 769 18.19 5.04 -25.69
C GLY A 769 18.37 6.56 -25.48
N GLY A 770 17.28 7.34 -25.58
CA GLY A 770 17.22 8.77 -25.31
C GLY A 770 16.54 9.13 -23.99
N THR A 771 15.54 8.35 -23.55
CA THR A 771 14.71 8.66 -22.38
C THR A 771 14.85 7.71 -21.20
N ARG A 772 15.18 6.43 -21.40
CA ARG A 772 15.36 5.49 -20.30
C ARG A 772 16.69 5.76 -19.61
N VAL A 773 16.66 5.84 -18.27
CA VAL A 773 17.81 6.21 -17.45
C VAL A 773 17.94 5.28 -16.25
N THR A 774 19.13 5.20 -15.70
CA THR A 774 19.38 4.54 -14.41
C THR A 774 18.81 5.41 -13.29
N LEU A 775 18.06 4.81 -12.35
CA LEU A 775 17.64 5.45 -11.10
C LEU A 775 17.89 4.52 -9.91
N VAL A 776 18.62 5.01 -8.90
CA VAL A 776 18.90 4.27 -7.66
C VAL A 776 18.54 5.14 -6.46
N ALA A 777 17.94 4.54 -5.45
CA ALA A 777 17.69 5.16 -4.15
C ALA A 777 18.31 4.30 -3.03
N THR A 778 18.99 4.92 -2.08
CA THR A 778 19.54 4.22 -0.90
C THR A 778 19.55 5.16 0.30
N GLY A 779 19.35 4.64 1.51
CA GLY A 779 19.40 5.48 2.72
C GLY A 779 18.56 4.93 3.86
N PRO A 780 18.51 5.67 4.98
CA PRO A 780 17.71 5.29 6.15
C PRO A 780 16.21 5.16 5.85
N ASP A 781 15.69 5.96 4.91
CA ASP A 781 14.26 5.98 4.55
C ASP A 781 13.95 5.16 3.29
N VAL A 782 14.90 4.33 2.84
CA VAL A 782 14.75 3.40 1.72
C VAL A 782 14.95 1.96 2.23
N PRO A 783 13.95 1.38 2.90
CA PRO A 783 14.10 0.07 3.53
C PRO A 783 14.13 -1.08 2.52
N ALA A 784 13.54 -0.90 1.33
CA ALA A 784 13.60 -1.90 0.28
C ALA A 784 14.99 -1.97 -0.37
N ARG A 785 15.36 -3.16 -0.83
CA ARG A 785 16.65 -3.44 -1.46
C ARG A 785 16.48 -4.28 -2.72
N GLY A 786 17.42 -4.17 -3.64
CA GLY A 786 17.43 -4.93 -4.89
C GLY A 786 16.83 -4.14 -6.04
N THR A 787 16.05 -4.80 -6.90
CA THR A 787 15.46 -4.18 -8.10
C THR A 787 13.96 -3.95 -7.93
N ASN A 788 13.47 -2.91 -8.58
CA ASN A 788 12.05 -2.55 -8.65
C ASN A 788 11.68 -2.22 -10.11
N ASP A 789 10.55 -2.72 -10.56
CA ASP A 789 10.04 -2.60 -11.94
C ASP A 789 8.87 -1.63 -12.09
N ASN A 790 8.48 -0.94 -10.99
CA ASN A 790 7.49 0.13 -11.03
C ASN A 790 7.85 1.15 -12.12
N PRO A 791 6.86 1.64 -12.90
CA PRO A 791 7.08 2.71 -13.86
C PRO A 791 7.38 4.02 -13.13
N VAL A 792 8.60 4.52 -13.25
CA VAL A 792 9.08 5.75 -12.59
C VAL A 792 9.52 6.78 -13.62
N GLN A 793 9.23 8.05 -13.35
CA GLN A 793 9.68 9.17 -14.18
C GLN A 793 10.35 10.23 -13.33
N VAL A 794 11.24 11.03 -13.93
CA VAL A 794 11.97 12.09 -13.22
C VAL A 794 11.07 13.16 -12.57
N ALA A 795 9.81 13.29 -13.01
CA ALA A 795 8.82 14.14 -12.34
C ALA A 795 8.47 13.64 -10.93
N ASP A 796 8.51 12.33 -10.73
CA ASP A 796 8.20 11.66 -9.46
C ASP A 796 9.24 12.01 -8.37
N LEU A 797 10.45 12.43 -8.74
CA LEU A 797 11.49 12.84 -7.79
C LEU A 797 11.11 14.09 -6.99
N TYR A 798 10.32 15.00 -7.56
CA TYR A 798 9.88 16.21 -6.86
C TYR A 798 9.07 15.91 -5.59
N PRO A 799 7.89 15.24 -5.67
CA PRO A 799 7.13 14.91 -4.47
C PRO A 799 7.86 13.91 -3.57
N THR A 800 8.68 13.02 -4.13
CA THR A 800 9.46 12.05 -3.34
C THR A 800 10.50 12.74 -2.46
N ILE A 801 11.26 13.71 -2.99
CA ILE A 801 12.24 14.48 -2.20
C ILE A 801 11.54 15.26 -1.09
N LEU A 802 10.38 15.86 -1.38
CA LEU A 802 9.58 16.54 -0.35
C LEU A 802 9.10 15.57 0.72
N SER A 803 8.60 14.39 0.33
CA SER A 803 8.18 13.32 1.25
C SER A 803 9.35 12.87 2.14
N LEU A 804 10.53 12.61 1.58
CA LEU A 804 11.76 12.28 2.31
C LEU A 804 12.17 13.37 3.32
N ALA A 805 11.79 14.61 3.09
CA ALA A 805 12.02 15.73 4.01
C ALA A 805 10.88 15.93 5.04
N GLY A 806 9.85 15.08 5.04
CA GLY A 806 8.65 15.22 5.87
C GLY A 806 7.69 16.32 5.37
N ILE A 807 7.76 16.70 4.10
CA ILE A 807 6.97 17.78 3.50
C ILE A 807 5.86 17.20 2.61
N ASP A 808 4.60 17.43 3.00
CA ASP A 808 3.43 17.14 2.18
C ASP A 808 3.25 18.20 1.09
N VAL A 809 3.56 17.83 -0.16
CA VAL A 809 3.44 18.70 -1.34
C VAL A 809 2.06 19.33 -1.48
N SER A 810 0.99 18.63 -1.09
CA SER A 810 -0.39 19.11 -1.22
C SER A 810 -0.71 20.26 -0.25
N ARG A 811 0.11 20.47 0.78
CA ARG A 811 -0.03 21.55 1.76
C ARG A 811 0.79 22.78 1.40
N VAL A 812 1.88 22.62 0.65
CA VAL A 812 2.82 23.71 0.32
C VAL A 812 2.66 24.22 -1.11
N ALA A 813 2.16 23.40 -2.04
CA ALA A 813 1.96 23.81 -3.41
C ALA A 813 0.90 24.92 -3.51
N PRO A 814 1.15 26.00 -4.29
CA PRO A 814 0.16 27.03 -4.52
C PRO A 814 -1.12 26.47 -5.16
N ALA A 815 -2.28 26.97 -4.75
CA ALA A 815 -3.57 26.51 -5.25
C ALA A 815 -3.64 26.57 -6.79
N GLY A 816 -4.05 25.46 -7.41
CA GLY A 816 -4.13 25.33 -8.87
C GLY A 816 -2.82 24.89 -9.55
N THR A 817 -1.74 24.70 -8.79
CA THR A 817 -0.50 24.09 -9.30
C THR A 817 -0.71 22.59 -9.45
N ILE A 818 -0.73 22.11 -10.68
CA ILE A 818 -0.70 20.68 -10.99
C ILE A 818 0.72 20.17 -10.77
N ILE A 819 0.88 19.11 -9.97
CA ILE A 819 2.13 18.34 -9.88
C ILE A 819 1.87 17.03 -10.60
N ASP A 820 2.62 16.76 -11.67
CA ASP A 820 2.45 15.56 -12.49
C ASP A 820 3.21 14.36 -11.88
N GLY A 821 4.23 14.62 -11.06
CA GLY A 821 4.98 13.61 -10.32
C GLY A 821 4.14 12.88 -9.26
N ARG A 822 4.42 11.59 -9.08
CA ARG A 822 3.87 10.73 -8.02
C ARG A 822 4.92 10.54 -6.92
N ASP A 823 4.48 10.50 -5.66
CA ASP A 823 5.38 10.18 -4.55
C ASP A 823 5.80 8.70 -4.63
N LEU A 824 7.10 8.44 -4.70
CA LEU A 824 7.69 7.11 -4.76
C LEU A 824 7.96 6.52 -3.39
N TYR A 825 7.69 7.23 -2.28
CA TYR A 825 7.93 6.68 -0.94
C TYR A 825 7.32 5.28 -0.73
N PRO A 826 6.08 4.98 -1.20
CA PRO A 826 5.55 3.61 -1.17
C PRO A 826 6.42 2.60 -1.92
N ALA A 827 7.02 2.97 -3.06
CA ALA A 827 7.94 2.12 -3.80
C ALA A 827 9.29 1.94 -3.10
N LEU A 828 9.79 2.99 -2.43
CA LEU A 828 10.99 2.93 -1.58
C LEU A 828 10.82 1.96 -0.41
N ALA A 829 9.57 1.75 0.04
CA ALA A 829 9.19 0.74 1.03
C ALA A 829 8.89 -0.66 0.45
N GLY A 830 9.07 -0.86 -0.86
CA GLY A 830 8.83 -2.14 -1.55
C GLY A 830 7.40 -2.33 -2.07
N GLY A 831 6.58 -1.29 -2.00
CA GLY A 831 5.23 -1.25 -2.56
C GLY A 831 5.19 -1.11 -4.07
N GLN A 832 4.00 -1.29 -4.64
CA GLN A 832 3.72 -1.14 -6.06
C GLN A 832 3.14 0.24 -6.34
N VAL A 833 3.58 0.87 -7.44
CA VAL A 833 3.08 2.17 -7.91
C VAL A 833 2.60 2.01 -9.35
N SER A 834 1.32 2.27 -9.59
CA SER A 834 0.71 2.14 -10.93
C SER A 834 0.78 3.44 -11.73
N GLY A 835 0.68 3.35 -13.06
CA GLY A 835 0.56 4.47 -13.98
C GLY A 835 1.51 4.36 -15.18
N CYS A 836 1.66 5.45 -15.91
CA CYS A 836 2.55 5.54 -17.07
C CYS A 836 3.76 6.44 -16.79
N THR A 837 4.80 6.33 -17.62
CA THR A 837 5.88 7.33 -17.69
C THR A 837 5.71 8.19 -18.94
N VAL A 838 6.10 9.46 -18.83
CA VAL A 838 5.96 10.44 -19.91
C VAL A 838 7.27 11.18 -20.14
N SER A 839 7.69 11.22 -21.40
CA SER A 839 8.85 11.98 -21.89
C SER A 839 8.45 12.87 -23.06
N GLU A 840 8.96 14.09 -23.11
CA GLU A 840 8.62 15.08 -24.12
C GLU A 840 9.89 15.74 -24.68
N ALA A 841 9.81 16.14 -25.95
CA ALA A 841 10.86 16.90 -26.62
C ALA A 841 10.21 17.86 -27.62
N PHE A 842 10.50 19.16 -27.54
CA PHE A 842 9.99 20.14 -28.50
C PHE A 842 10.80 21.44 -28.50
N GLY A 843 10.59 22.27 -29.52
CA GLY A 843 11.28 23.54 -29.69
C GLY A 843 12.63 23.43 -30.40
N ASN A 844 13.43 24.48 -30.31
CA ASN A 844 14.60 24.66 -31.16
C ASN A 844 15.66 23.56 -30.97
N GLY A 845 16.09 22.96 -32.08
CA GLY A 845 17.17 21.97 -32.06
C GLY A 845 16.75 20.54 -31.73
N ILE A 846 15.45 20.28 -31.56
CA ILE A 846 14.89 18.93 -31.52
C ILE A 846 14.56 18.49 -32.95
N SER A 847 15.05 17.33 -33.36
CA SER A 847 14.87 16.81 -34.73
C SER A 847 13.56 16.04 -34.93
N SER A 848 13.01 15.50 -33.84
CA SER A 848 11.78 14.69 -33.82
C SER A 848 10.99 15.09 -32.58
N PRO A 849 10.28 16.23 -32.63
CA PRO A 849 9.47 16.68 -31.52
C PRO A 849 8.31 15.73 -31.27
N GLY A 850 7.81 15.70 -30.04
CA GLY A 850 6.69 14.84 -29.66
C GLY A 850 6.65 14.48 -28.19
N ARG A 851 5.87 13.44 -27.90
CA ARG A 851 5.72 12.82 -26.58
C ARG A 851 5.84 11.29 -26.69
N ALA A 852 6.52 10.67 -25.74
CA ALA A 852 6.46 9.25 -25.48
C ALA A 852 5.66 8.96 -24.21
N ILE A 853 4.79 7.95 -24.27
CA ILE A 853 4.04 7.43 -23.11
C ILE A 853 4.27 5.93 -23.03
N ARG A 854 4.69 5.45 -21.86
CA ARG A 854 4.97 4.02 -21.61
C ARG A 854 4.12 3.51 -20.47
N GLU A 855 3.42 2.40 -20.69
CA GLU A 855 2.67 1.70 -19.66
C GLU A 855 2.64 0.19 -19.94
N GLY A 856 2.90 -0.61 -18.89
CA GLY A 856 3.07 -2.05 -19.03
C GLY A 856 4.17 -2.37 -20.03
N ASP A 857 3.84 -3.25 -20.98
CA ASP A 857 4.80 -3.72 -21.98
C ASP A 857 4.93 -2.76 -23.17
N PHE A 858 4.09 -1.74 -23.27
CA PHE A 858 3.95 -0.93 -24.49
C PHE A 858 4.40 0.51 -24.32
N LYS A 859 4.92 1.08 -25.40
CA LYS A 859 5.25 2.51 -25.52
C LYS A 859 4.70 3.06 -26.81
N LEU A 860 4.08 4.23 -26.70
CA LEU A 860 3.56 5.01 -27.82
C LEU A 860 4.41 6.27 -27.97
N LEU A 861 4.95 6.49 -29.17
CA LEU A 861 5.52 7.77 -29.58
C LEU A 861 4.45 8.51 -30.39
N VAL A 862 4.13 9.73 -29.96
CA VAL A 862 3.34 10.71 -30.67
C VAL A 862 4.31 11.75 -31.18
N LEU A 863 4.65 11.69 -32.47
CA LEU A 863 5.66 12.53 -33.09
C LEU A 863 4.99 13.67 -33.83
N ASP A 864 5.10 14.86 -33.27
CA ASP A 864 4.57 16.12 -33.78
C ASP A 864 5.21 17.32 -33.07
N ASP A 865 5.26 18.46 -33.76
CA ASP A 865 5.51 19.76 -33.14
C ASP A 865 4.17 20.46 -32.81
N PRO A 866 3.73 20.45 -31.54
CA PRO A 866 2.47 21.08 -31.15
C PRO A 866 2.49 22.62 -31.35
N ALA A 867 3.66 23.23 -31.58
CA ALA A 867 3.77 24.63 -31.92
C ALA A 867 3.58 24.91 -33.42
N ASP A 868 3.64 23.90 -34.28
CA ASP A 868 3.41 24.01 -35.73
C ASP A 868 2.06 23.38 -36.12
N SER A 869 1.06 24.24 -36.29
CA SER A 869 -0.30 23.83 -36.73
C SER A 869 -0.37 23.14 -38.11
N LEU A 870 0.73 23.15 -38.88
CA LEU A 870 0.83 22.46 -40.17
C LEU A 870 1.52 21.10 -40.07
N ASP A 871 2.11 20.78 -38.91
CA ASP A 871 2.71 19.47 -38.68
C ASP A 871 1.62 18.43 -38.51
N ILE A 872 1.79 17.28 -39.18
CA ILE A 872 0.81 16.20 -39.16
C ILE A 872 1.37 15.14 -38.22
N PRO A 873 0.67 14.81 -37.12
CA PRO A 873 1.18 13.86 -36.15
C PRO A 873 1.37 12.49 -36.78
N SER A 874 2.48 11.86 -36.41
CA SER A 874 2.77 10.45 -36.71
C SER A 874 2.87 9.66 -35.41
N PHE A 875 2.55 8.36 -35.49
CA PHE A 875 2.45 7.50 -34.32
C PHE A 875 3.31 6.26 -34.53
N GLU A 876 4.03 5.86 -33.50
CA GLU A 876 4.79 4.60 -33.47
C GLU A 876 4.48 3.84 -32.19
N LEU A 877 4.15 2.54 -32.30
CA LEU A 877 3.89 1.67 -31.15
C LEU A 877 4.95 0.57 -31.07
N TYR A 878 5.52 0.38 -29.87
CA TYR A 878 6.51 -0.66 -29.59
C TYR A 878 6.10 -1.50 -28.38
N ASN A 879 6.50 -2.78 -28.37
CA ASN A 879 6.47 -3.64 -27.18
C ASN A 879 7.89 -3.69 -26.59
N ILE A 880 8.11 -3.03 -25.47
CA ILE A 880 9.44 -2.73 -24.93
C ILE A 880 10.04 -3.90 -24.16
N VAL A 881 9.22 -4.90 -23.83
CA VAL A 881 9.69 -6.15 -23.24
C VAL A 881 10.31 -7.05 -24.31
N ASP A 882 9.67 -7.15 -25.46
CA ASP A 882 10.13 -7.97 -26.58
C ASP A 882 11.12 -7.23 -27.52
N ASP A 883 11.03 -5.91 -27.58
CA ASP A 883 11.77 -5.00 -28.47
C ASP A 883 12.34 -3.78 -27.69
N PRO A 884 13.28 -4.01 -26.74
CA PRO A 884 13.80 -2.96 -25.86
C PRO A 884 14.64 -1.89 -26.58
N ASP A 885 15.05 -2.14 -27.82
CA ASP A 885 15.78 -1.24 -28.71
C ASP A 885 14.90 -0.63 -29.83
N GLU A 886 13.58 -0.87 -29.78
CA GLU A 886 12.56 -0.25 -30.63
C GLU A 886 12.85 -0.43 -32.15
N GLN A 887 13.17 -1.65 -32.57
CA GLN A 887 13.46 -1.96 -33.97
C GLN A 887 12.22 -2.43 -34.75
N ASN A 888 11.14 -2.79 -34.06
CA ASN A 888 9.95 -3.44 -34.61
C ASN A 888 8.69 -2.63 -34.34
N GLU A 889 8.52 -1.52 -35.07
CA GLU A 889 7.32 -0.68 -35.00
C GLU A 889 6.08 -1.49 -35.42
N LEU A 890 5.01 -1.43 -34.61
CA LEU A 890 3.85 -2.32 -34.71
C LEU A 890 2.71 -1.81 -35.62
N LEU A 891 2.53 -0.49 -35.78
CA LEU A 891 1.43 0.10 -36.54
C LEU A 891 1.63 0.01 -38.06
N SER A 892 2.88 -0.01 -38.52
CA SER A 892 3.26 -0.02 -39.93
C SER A 892 3.51 -1.42 -40.52
N GLN A 893 3.35 -2.48 -39.73
CA GLN A 893 3.58 -3.85 -40.19
C GLN A 893 2.53 -4.29 -41.23
N ALA A 894 2.93 -5.17 -42.16
CA ALA A 894 2.06 -5.63 -43.26
C ALA A 894 0.78 -6.38 -42.81
N GLY A 895 0.69 -6.78 -41.53
CA GLY A 895 -0.49 -7.37 -40.91
C GLY A 895 -1.28 -6.43 -40.00
N GLY A 896 -0.77 -5.23 -39.70
CA GLY A 896 -1.27 -4.33 -38.66
C GLY A 896 -1.08 -4.88 -37.23
N PRO A 897 -1.44 -4.09 -36.21
CA PRO A 897 -1.41 -4.55 -34.82
C PRO A 897 -2.45 -5.65 -34.58
N ASP A 898 -2.12 -6.61 -33.74
CA ASP A 898 -3.12 -7.56 -33.23
C ASP A 898 -4.10 -6.89 -32.26
N ALA A 899 -5.14 -7.62 -31.83
CA ALA A 899 -6.18 -7.05 -30.97
C ALA A 899 -5.66 -6.56 -29.60
N GLY A 900 -4.59 -7.15 -29.07
CA GLY A 900 -3.96 -6.71 -27.82
C GLY A 900 -3.12 -5.45 -28.02
N GLN A 901 -2.35 -5.41 -29.12
CA GLN A 901 -1.54 -4.26 -29.52
C GLN A 901 -2.41 -3.04 -29.85
N GLU A 902 -3.52 -3.24 -30.56
CA GLU A 902 -4.50 -2.19 -30.84
C GLU A 902 -5.13 -1.65 -29.54
N ALA A 903 -5.47 -2.53 -28.59
CA ALA A 903 -5.99 -2.09 -27.29
C ALA A 903 -4.97 -1.26 -26.49
N ALA A 904 -3.69 -1.64 -26.54
CA ALA A 904 -2.60 -0.89 -25.91
C ALA A 904 -2.41 0.49 -26.57
N TYR A 905 -2.39 0.54 -27.92
CA TYR A 905 -2.34 1.79 -28.68
C TYR A 905 -3.46 2.76 -28.27
N GLN A 906 -4.71 2.29 -28.27
CA GLN A 906 -5.86 3.12 -27.90
C GLN A 906 -5.79 3.58 -26.44
N SER A 907 -5.29 2.74 -25.53
CA SER A 907 -5.14 3.12 -24.13
C SER A 907 -4.06 4.17 -23.90
N LEU A 908 -2.92 4.05 -24.58
CA LEU A 908 -1.84 5.03 -24.51
C LEU A 908 -2.21 6.34 -25.22
N LEU A 909 -2.97 6.26 -26.31
CA LEU A 909 -3.49 7.44 -27.01
C LEU A 909 -4.50 8.20 -26.15
N ALA A 910 -5.38 7.50 -25.43
CA ALA A 910 -6.30 8.13 -24.47
C ALA A 910 -5.53 8.89 -23.37
N LYS A 911 -4.49 8.25 -22.79
CA LYS A 911 -3.58 8.89 -21.83
C LYS A 911 -2.93 10.16 -22.37
N ASN A 912 -2.46 10.12 -23.62
CA ASN A 912 -1.91 11.30 -24.27
C ASN A 912 -2.93 12.45 -24.35
N GLN A 913 -4.16 12.14 -24.74
CA GLN A 913 -5.23 13.11 -24.89
C GLN A 913 -5.63 13.74 -23.54
N ALA A 914 -5.76 12.94 -22.48
CA ALA A 914 -6.11 13.46 -21.16
C ALA A 914 -4.99 14.29 -20.52
N LEU A 915 -3.73 13.97 -20.79
CA LEU A 915 -2.61 14.78 -20.33
C LEU A 915 -2.61 16.18 -20.97
N GLY A 916 -3.14 16.30 -22.20
CA GLY A 916 -3.25 17.54 -22.95
C GLY A 916 -1.90 18.01 -23.52
N GLY A 917 -1.73 19.31 -23.74
CA GLY A 917 -0.49 19.88 -24.29
C GLY A 917 -0.40 19.93 -25.82
N GLY A 918 -1.46 19.51 -26.53
CA GLY A 918 -1.59 19.65 -27.98
C GLY A 918 -0.93 18.56 -28.83
N PHE A 919 -0.17 17.64 -28.22
CA PHE A 919 0.47 16.53 -28.93
C PHE A 919 -0.56 15.57 -29.53
N GLY A 920 -0.50 15.36 -30.85
CA GLY A 920 -1.40 14.50 -31.60
C GLY A 920 -2.77 15.13 -31.89
N GLU A 921 -3.00 16.40 -31.57
CA GLU A 921 -4.24 17.10 -31.88
C GLU A 921 -4.17 17.75 -33.27
N VAL A 922 -4.99 17.29 -34.22
CA VAL A 922 -5.12 17.98 -35.53
C VAL A 922 -6.08 19.17 -35.37
N PRO A 923 -5.64 20.42 -35.55
CA PRO A 923 -6.52 21.58 -35.41
C PRO A 923 -7.57 21.59 -36.54
N GLY A 924 -8.81 21.19 -36.24
CA GLY A 924 -9.98 21.55 -37.07
C GLY A 924 -10.61 20.47 -37.96
N VAL A 925 -10.55 19.17 -37.62
CA VAL A 925 -11.37 18.16 -38.30
C VAL A 925 -12.69 17.96 -37.55
N ASP A 926 -13.72 18.71 -37.98
CA ASP A 926 -15.12 18.39 -37.68
C ASP A 926 -15.42 16.95 -38.12
N ARG A 927 -16.13 16.23 -37.26
CA ARG A 927 -16.51 14.80 -37.33
C ARG A 927 -16.98 14.35 -38.73
N SER A 928 -16.04 14.02 -39.61
CA SER A 928 -16.32 13.46 -40.93
C SER A 928 -15.80 12.04 -41.00
N VAL A 929 -16.67 11.12 -41.42
CA VAL A 929 -16.36 9.71 -41.57
C VAL A 929 -15.90 9.45 -43.00
N THR A 930 -14.73 8.83 -43.15
CA THR A 930 -14.21 8.37 -44.44
C THR A 930 -14.83 7.02 -44.81
N LEU A 931 -15.45 6.92 -45.99
CA LEU A 931 -15.99 5.65 -46.51
C LEU A 931 -15.43 5.34 -47.90
N SER A 932 -14.97 4.10 -48.10
CA SER A 932 -14.48 3.56 -49.38
C SER A 932 -15.52 2.67 -50.05
N PHE A 933 -15.84 2.92 -51.33
CA PHE A 933 -16.86 2.16 -52.07
C PHE A 933 -16.35 1.50 -53.33
N GLN A 934 -16.85 0.29 -53.60
CA GLN A 934 -16.66 -0.39 -54.88
C GLN A 934 -17.88 -0.10 -55.79
N LEU A 935 -17.67 0.68 -56.87
CA LEU A 935 -18.74 0.95 -57.84
C LEU A 935 -18.82 -0.15 -58.90
N GLN A 936 -20.01 -0.75 -59.07
CA GLN A 936 -20.32 -1.64 -60.20
C GLN A 936 -21.12 -0.87 -61.27
N SER A 937 -20.75 -1.03 -62.54
CA SER A 937 -21.50 -0.46 -63.67
C SER A 937 -22.92 -1.07 -63.71
N PRO A 938 -24.00 -0.27 -63.84
CA PRO A 938 -25.36 -0.82 -63.83
C PRO A 938 -25.77 -1.52 -65.14
N ASN A 939 -24.94 -1.51 -66.18
CA ASN A 939 -25.38 -1.89 -67.53
C ASN A 939 -24.52 -3.04 -68.06
N ALA A 940 -25.15 -4.20 -68.30
CA ALA A 940 -24.56 -5.42 -68.87
C ALA A 940 -24.08 -5.29 -70.35
N GLN A 941 -23.76 -4.09 -70.81
CA GLN A 941 -23.34 -3.80 -72.17
C GLN A 941 -22.06 -2.96 -72.15
N GLY A 942 -20.92 -3.59 -71.83
CA GLY A 942 -19.55 -3.26 -72.27
C GLY A 942 -19.14 -1.81 -72.60
N GLN A 943 -19.74 -0.79 -72.00
CA GLN A 943 -19.43 0.61 -72.26
C GLN A 943 -18.78 1.21 -71.02
N ASN A 944 -17.48 1.48 -71.19
CA ASN A 944 -16.54 2.14 -70.28
C ASN A 944 -17.21 3.02 -69.22
N VAL A 945 -16.96 2.67 -67.95
CA VAL A 945 -16.93 3.62 -66.82
C VAL A 945 -16.12 4.85 -67.29
N PRO A 946 -16.58 6.10 -67.09
CA PRO A 946 -15.77 7.26 -67.43
C PRO A 946 -14.46 7.12 -66.65
N PRO A 947 -13.30 7.25 -67.32
CA PRO A 947 -12.04 7.11 -66.62
C PRO A 947 -11.98 8.22 -65.56
N LEU A 948 -11.73 7.83 -64.31
CA LEU A 948 -11.43 8.77 -63.21
C LEU A 948 -10.21 9.64 -63.53
N ILE A 949 -9.53 9.38 -64.64
CA ILE A 949 -8.41 10.14 -65.17
C ILE A 949 -8.76 10.57 -66.60
N ASN A 950 -8.71 11.86 -66.87
CA ASN A 950 -8.87 12.39 -68.21
C ASN A 950 -7.72 11.86 -69.09
N ALA A 951 -8.08 11.07 -70.10
CA ALA A 951 -7.13 10.38 -70.97
C ALA A 951 -6.21 11.32 -71.77
N ASN A 952 -6.54 12.61 -71.85
CA ASN A 952 -5.75 13.59 -72.60
C ASN A 952 -4.68 14.29 -71.75
N ASN A 953 -4.83 14.36 -70.42
CA ASN A 953 -3.91 15.13 -69.57
C ASN A 953 -3.56 14.46 -68.23
N GLY A 954 -4.09 13.27 -67.93
CA GLY A 954 -3.73 12.56 -66.70
C GLY A 954 -4.40 13.11 -65.44
N ASN A 955 -5.27 14.13 -65.54
CA ASN A 955 -5.92 14.73 -64.38
C ASN A 955 -7.11 13.90 -63.90
N ILE A 956 -7.30 13.87 -62.59
CA ILE A 956 -8.45 13.19 -61.98
C ILE A 956 -9.75 13.92 -62.35
N VAL A 957 -10.73 13.17 -62.85
CA VAL A 957 -12.08 13.66 -63.17
C VAL A 957 -12.90 13.66 -61.89
N ARG A 958 -13.05 14.85 -61.30
CA ARG A 958 -13.84 15.02 -60.08
C ARG A 958 -15.34 14.79 -60.33
N PRO A 959 -16.05 14.15 -59.39
CA PRO A 959 -17.50 14.09 -59.45
C PRO A 959 -18.08 15.50 -59.33
N ARG A 960 -19.21 15.72 -60.01
CA ARG A 960 -19.98 16.96 -59.94
C ARG A 960 -20.86 17.03 -58.69
N ALA A 961 -21.24 15.87 -58.15
CA ALA A 961 -22.00 15.76 -56.92
C ALA A 961 -21.84 14.36 -56.32
N ILE A 962 -21.82 14.28 -54.99
CA ILE A 962 -21.85 13.04 -54.21
C ILE A 962 -22.96 13.19 -53.17
N THR A 963 -23.80 12.18 -53.01
CA THR A 963 -24.77 12.12 -51.92
C THR A 963 -24.77 10.78 -51.20
N VAL A 964 -24.99 10.81 -49.88
CA VAL A 964 -25.07 9.66 -48.98
C VAL A 964 -26.37 9.78 -48.19
N GLY A 965 -27.27 8.80 -48.29
CA GLY A 965 -28.58 8.87 -47.62
C GLY A 965 -29.45 10.07 -48.03
N GLY A 966 -29.07 10.78 -49.11
CA GLY A 966 -29.70 12.01 -49.57
C GLY A 966 -28.97 13.31 -49.18
N ALA A 967 -28.00 13.26 -48.25
CA ALA A 967 -27.18 14.42 -47.86
C ALA A 967 -25.97 14.59 -48.78
N ALA A 968 -25.47 15.83 -48.91
CA ALA A 968 -24.30 16.14 -49.73
C ALA A 968 -23.00 15.64 -49.07
N ALA A 969 -22.07 15.14 -49.88
CA ALA A 969 -20.74 14.71 -49.47
C ALA A 969 -19.66 15.41 -50.30
N THR A 970 -18.46 15.57 -49.75
CA THR A 970 -17.32 16.24 -50.35
C THR A 970 -16.23 15.25 -50.75
N TRP A 971 -15.69 15.44 -51.95
CA TRP A 971 -14.58 14.63 -52.47
C TRP A 971 -13.30 14.88 -51.68
N ASP A 972 -12.65 13.82 -51.19
CA ASP A 972 -11.38 13.95 -50.47
C ASP A 972 -10.20 13.98 -51.45
N GLU A 973 -9.51 15.11 -51.52
CA GLU A 973 -8.38 15.29 -52.44
C GLU A 973 -7.07 14.67 -51.94
N SER A 974 -6.94 14.44 -50.63
CA SER A 974 -5.72 13.93 -50.00
C SER A 974 -5.53 12.44 -50.26
N ILE A 975 -6.63 11.66 -50.23
CA ILE A 975 -6.61 10.20 -50.39
C ILE A 975 -6.78 9.81 -51.86
N ASN A 976 -7.70 10.46 -52.58
CA ASN A 976 -7.96 10.08 -53.97
C ASN A 976 -6.90 10.62 -54.96
N GLY A 977 -5.91 11.39 -54.50
CA GLY A 977 -4.95 12.16 -55.31
C GLY A 977 -3.62 11.48 -55.66
N THR A 978 -3.33 10.28 -55.15
CA THR A 978 -1.96 9.70 -55.15
C THR A 978 -1.77 8.49 -56.09
N GLY A 979 -1.79 8.71 -57.41
CA GLY A 979 -0.96 7.93 -58.37
C GLY A 979 -1.45 6.58 -58.94
N THR A 980 -1.86 6.62 -60.22
CA THR A 980 -1.65 5.67 -61.36
C THR A 980 -1.96 4.17 -61.28
N ALA A 981 -3.08 3.73 -61.91
CA ALA A 981 -3.10 2.84 -63.10
C ALA A 981 -4.55 2.41 -63.44
N ALA A 982 -5.26 3.16 -64.28
CA ALA A 982 -6.53 2.70 -64.83
C ALA A 982 -6.25 1.80 -66.05
N SER A 983 -6.03 0.50 -65.84
CA SER A 983 -6.25 -0.44 -66.93
C SER A 983 -7.75 -0.49 -67.19
N ARG A 984 -8.19 -0.59 -68.44
CA ARG A 984 -9.64 -0.46 -68.75
C ARG A 984 -10.39 -1.78 -68.56
N ILE A 985 -9.67 -2.87 -68.36
CA ILE A 985 -10.13 -4.25 -68.18
C ILE A 985 -8.96 -5.01 -67.55
N ASP A 986 -9.18 -5.75 -66.46
CA ASP A 986 -8.13 -6.60 -65.90
C ASP A 986 -7.75 -7.72 -66.89
N ALA A 987 -6.66 -8.45 -66.61
CA ALA A 987 -6.17 -9.52 -67.50
C ALA A 987 -7.18 -10.66 -67.78
N THR A 988 -8.32 -10.68 -67.08
CA THR A 988 -9.37 -11.71 -67.17
C THR A 988 -10.60 -11.26 -67.96
N GLY A 989 -10.66 -9.99 -68.40
CA GLY A 989 -11.81 -9.47 -69.13
C GLY A 989 -12.86 -8.78 -68.24
N ALA A 990 -12.61 -8.63 -66.94
CA ALA A 990 -13.51 -7.95 -66.01
C ALA A 990 -13.20 -6.44 -65.93
N PRO A 991 -14.22 -5.57 -65.77
CA PRO A 991 -13.99 -4.14 -65.60
C PRO A 991 -13.22 -3.87 -64.29
N ASP A 992 -12.20 -3.00 -64.36
CA ASP A 992 -11.40 -2.61 -63.19
C ASP A 992 -12.28 -2.00 -62.10
N ARG A 993 -12.05 -2.45 -60.87
CA ARG A 993 -12.67 -1.92 -59.66
C ARG A 993 -11.94 -0.64 -59.28
N PHE A 994 -12.67 0.38 -58.85
CA PHE A 994 -12.08 1.61 -58.32
C PHE A 994 -12.79 2.04 -57.06
N TRP A 995 -12.03 2.71 -56.20
CA TRP A 995 -12.47 3.20 -54.89
C TRP A 995 -12.52 4.72 -54.93
N ILE A 996 -13.47 5.29 -54.21
CA ILE A 996 -13.53 6.73 -53.95
C ILE A 996 -13.69 6.94 -52.46
N THR A 997 -12.97 7.92 -51.94
CA THR A 997 -13.09 8.41 -50.56
C THR A 997 -13.78 9.76 -50.55
N PHE A 998 -14.69 9.97 -49.61
CA PHE A 998 -15.38 11.24 -49.44
C PHE A 998 -15.78 11.46 -47.99
N ASN A 999 -15.93 12.73 -47.64
CA ASN A 999 -16.30 13.20 -46.32
C ASN A 999 -17.77 13.64 -46.33
N PHE A 1000 -18.51 13.32 -45.28
CA PHE A 1000 -19.92 13.69 -45.16
C PHE A 1000 -20.31 13.86 -43.69
N ASP A 1001 -21.39 14.59 -43.45
CA ASP A 1001 -22.01 14.69 -42.12
C ASP A 1001 -22.88 13.44 -41.89
N PRO A 1002 -22.51 12.58 -40.92
CA PRO A 1002 -23.24 11.34 -40.66
C PRO A 1002 -24.68 11.60 -40.18
N VAL A 1003 -24.92 12.64 -39.38
CA VAL A 1003 -26.26 12.95 -38.85
C VAL A 1003 -27.18 13.45 -39.97
N ALA A 1004 -26.67 14.34 -40.84
CA ALA A 1004 -27.44 14.83 -41.98
C ALA A 1004 -27.75 13.72 -43.00
N ALA A 1005 -26.85 12.74 -43.15
CA ALA A 1005 -27.03 11.58 -44.01
C ALA A 1005 -27.95 10.49 -43.43
N GLY A 1006 -28.50 10.73 -42.23
CA GLY A 1006 -29.47 9.85 -41.57
C GLY A 1006 -28.84 8.70 -40.78
N PHE A 1007 -27.55 8.78 -40.46
CA PHE A 1007 -26.90 7.86 -39.54
C PHE A 1007 -27.13 8.30 -38.09
N ASP A 1008 -27.14 7.36 -37.15
CA ASP A 1008 -27.22 7.67 -35.72
C ASP A 1008 -25.95 8.41 -35.21
N GLN A 1009 -25.96 8.88 -33.97
CA GLN A 1009 -24.84 9.64 -33.37
C GLN A 1009 -23.51 8.86 -33.30
N ALA A 1010 -23.50 7.58 -33.66
CA ALA A 1010 -22.32 6.74 -33.74
C ALA A 1010 -22.05 6.22 -35.17
N GLY A 1011 -22.78 6.68 -36.20
CA GLY A 1011 -22.59 6.27 -37.59
C GLY A 1011 -23.10 4.85 -37.93
N ARG A 1012 -24.00 4.24 -37.14
CA ARG A 1012 -24.24 2.78 -37.10
C ARG A 1012 -25.67 2.32 -37.44
N GLU A 1013 -26.28 2.77 -38.54
CA GLU A 1013 -27.49 2.07 -39.04
C GLU A 1013 -27.48 1.78 -40.55
N GLY A 1014 -27.32 0.51 -40.90
CA GLY A 1014 -27.84 -0.06 -42.14
C GLY A 1014 -27.28 0.43 -43.49
N PRO A 1015 -27.71 -0.21 -44.60
CA PRO A 1015 -27.30 0.16 -45.94
C PRO A 1015 -27.90 1.50 -46.39
N HIS A 1016 -27.07 2.52 -46.56
CA HIS A 1016 -27.47 3.82 -47.11
C HIS A 1016 -27.19 3.90 -48.62
N PRO A 1017 -28.09 4.51 -49.41
CA PRO A 1017 -27.84 4.73 -50.83
C PRO A 1017 -26.77 5.81 -51.01
N VAL A 1018 -25.76 5.49 -51.80
CA VAL A 1018 -24.71 6.41 -52.23
C VAL A 1018 -24.88 6.69 -53.71
N THR A 1019 -24.95 7.97 -54.08
CA THR A 1019 -25.05 8.39 -55.47
C THR A 1019 -23.87 9.29 -55.84
N VAL A 1020 -23.16 8.94 -56.90
CA VAL A 1020 -22.00 9.67 -57.39
C VAL A 1020 -22.25 10.09 -58.83
N THR A 1021 -22.13 11.37 -59.09
CA THR A 1021 -22.46 11.96 -60.39
C THR A 1021 -21.20 12.51 -61.06
N PHE A 1022 -20.87 11.99 -62.25
CA PHE A 1022 -19.73 12.45 -63.04
C PHE A 1022 -20.17 13.23 -64.30
N PRO A 1023 -19.37 14.21 -64.73
CA PRO A 1023 -19.51 14.80 -66.05
C PRO A 1023 -19.13 13.76 -67.13
N GLY A 1024 -20.02 13.51 -68.10
CA GLY A 1024 -19.73 12.64 -69.24
C GLY A 1024 -19.30 13.41 -70.49
N ALA A 1025 -18.74 12.68 -71.47
CA ALA A 1025 -18.31 13.25 -72.74
C ALA A 1025 -19.50 13.89 -73.49
N GLY A 1026 -19.31 15.11 -74.02
CA GLY A 1026 -20.34 15.82 -74.78
C GLY A 1026 -21.44 16.50 -73.94
N GLY A 1027 -21.27 16.63 -72.63
CA GLY A 1027 -22.20 17.36 -71.75
C GLY A 1027 -23.30 16.50 -71.12
N THR A 1028 -23.33 15.20 -71.36
CA THR A 1028 -24.25 14.26 -70.71
C THR A 1028 -23.75 13.85 -69.34
N THR A 1029 -24.59 13.90 -68.30
CA THR A 1029 -24.26 13.46 -66.93
C THR A 1029 -24.33 11.94 -66.79
N ARG A 1030 -23.41 11.32 -66.05
CA ARG A 1030 -23.47 9.89 -65.68
C ARG A 1030 -23.64 9.76 -64.17
N VAL A 1031 -24.58 8.90 -63.75
CA VAL A 1031 -24.91 8.68 -62.34
C VAL A 1031 -24.62 7.23 -61.99
N TYR A 1032 -23.89 7.02 -60.91
CA TYR A 1032 -23.60 5.71 -60.33
C TYR A 1032 -24.25 5.61 -58.96
N SER A 1033 -24.85 4.48 -58.67
CA SER A 1033 -25.51 4.22 -57.39
C SER A 1033 -24.93 2.97 -56.77
N ALA A 1034 -24.58 3.06 -55.49
CA ALA A 1034 -24.17 1.94 -54.66
C ALA A 1034 -24.98 1.95 -53.37
N VAL A 1035 -24.92 0.85 -52.65
CA VAL A 1035 -25.48 0.71 -51.31
C VAL A 1035 -24.30 0.44 -50.38
N SER A 1036 -24.17 1.20 -49.29
CA SER A 1036 -23.06 1.01 -48.36
C SER A 1036 -23.06 -0.41 -47.80
N SER A 1037 -21.95 -1.13 -47.99
CA SER A 1037 -21.63 -2.35 -47.25
C SER A 1037 -20.70 -1.94 -46.11
N TYR A 1038 -21.26 -1.73 -44.92
CA TYR A 1038 -20.51 -1.16 -43.81
C TYR A 1038 -19.56 -2.20 -43.19
N ASN A 1039 -18.28 -1.83 -43.06
CA ASN A 1039 -17.45 -2.18 -41.91
C ASN A 1039 -16.97 -0.83 -41.36
N TYR A 1040 -17.57 -0.38 -40.26
CA TYR A 1040 -17.02 0.72 -39.48
C TYR A 1040 -15.79 0.19 -38.76
N THR A 1041 -14.64 0.76 -39.03
CA THR A 1041 -13.51 0.68 -38.12
C THR A 1041 -13.38 2.09 -37.53
N PRO A 1042 -13.54 2.26 -36.20
CA PRO A 1042 -13.46 3.56 -35.53
C PRO A 1042 -12.23 4.37 -35.91
#